data_AF-A0A6G4G988-F1
#
_entry.id   AF-A0A6G4G988-F1
#
_cell.length_a   1.000
_cell.length_b   1.000
_cell.length_c   1.000
_cell.angle_alpha   90.00
_cell.angle_beta   90.00
_cell.angle_gamma   90.00
#
_symmetry.space_group_name_H-M   'P 1'
#
loop_
_entity.id
_entity.type
_entity.pdbx_description
1 polymer ?
#
loop_
_entity_poly.entity_id
_entity_poly.type
_entity_poly.pdbx_seq_one_letter_code
_entity_poly.pdbx_strand_id
1 'polypeptide(L)'
;MRNKKYNLMPKIISLFFILFLFSIRVQAISNISIDLKTPIHKGIINDKKLNIDGEIKSILKLKSIYLYIDNEKIGQANLSELELKENTYKTRLKYTKDISSLKNGIHNLRILAIDEQNNKKEKEISINIQENQEKSETDKNIIQNNLVDTNVKMGNIEKALTTVSNEAKLEKVEVSYNGNVITNGEIGVGKSYVIKGYGNSENGVLYQFWVKDLSTNSWTMIRDYGETNSFNYTPTEAGKYLIGIHVKDKYSKENLDDFIYENYTVTISKAKLEKVEVSYNGNVVTNGEMGVGKSYVIKGYGNSENGVLYQFWVKDLSTNSWTMIKDYGESNNLNYTPAKAGKYLIGIHVKDKYSKENLDDFIYENYDVSISKAKLEKVEVSYNGSVITNGEIGVGKSYVIKGYGNSENGVLYQFWVKDLSTNSWTMIRDYGETNSFNYTPAKAGKYLIGIHVKDKYSKENLDDFIYENYTVTISKAKLEKVEVSYNGNVVTNGEMGVGKSYVIKGYGNSANGVLYQFWVKDLSTNSWTMIRDYGELNSFNYTPAKAGKYLIGIHVKDKHSKENLDDFIYENYDVSISKAKLEKVEVSYNGNVITNSEIETGKNYTIKGYGNSKNGILYQFWVKDLYTNSWTMIKDYGEENSTNWQPTIGGKYLIGIHVKDKYSADTLDDHIYENCTILSDKARLEKVEVKLDGNLITNDLNIGKTYTIEGNAISKNGVLYQFWVKDLSINSWAMLRDYGESNNITYTPTKGGQYLIGIHVKDKNGKENLDDFEYVEYNVIESNINYKKTNYNITLDEIVNKQMENRPAYHTYIPEKNTYEWRYAIIKNGKKGYSTDINGVNWVQSDQQYDYIKSKVKEYMNPTNQIYDSIGQYQFLQLSYYECTTAQQLNNALKGKGVLEGKGQVFIDAGKESNVSPIYLVAHALLETGNGTSTLAKGVVVNGKTVYNLFGIGAVDSDPIGQGSKYAYEQGWFSVDLAIKGGAKWISSGYINNATYKQDTLYKMRWNPSNPTVHQYATDVMWAYNQVGNIKKVIDQLQNVVFNFDVPVYK
;
A
#
# COMPACT_ATOMS: atom_id res chain seq x y z
N MET A 1 -13.84 -4.46 -0.02
CA MET A 1 -12.60 -5.10 -0.51
C MET A 1 -11.70 -5.29 0.71
N ARG A 2 -11.75 -6.40 1.46
CA ARG A 2 -11.13 -7.73 1.28
C ARG A 2 -9.60 -7.77 1.30
N ASN A 3 -9.07 -8.02 2.51
CA ASN A 3 -7.88 -8.83 2.82
C ASN A 3 -7.85 -10.17 2.08
N LYS A 4 -6.64 -10.66 1.73
CA LYS A 4 -6.16 -12.08 1.63
C LYS A 4 -4.79 -12.11 0.90
N LYS A 5 -3.85 -13.06 1.06
CA LYS A 5 -3.44 -14.05 2.08
C LYS A 5 -2.29 -14.90 1.44
N TYR A 6 -1.17 -15.08 2.18
CA TYR A 6 -0.28 -16.27 2.36
C TYR A 6 0.46 -17.00 1.21
N ASN A 7 1.77 -17.28 1.40
CA ASN A 7 2.31 -18.60 1.83
C ASN A 7 3.87 -18.66 1.85
N LEU A 8 4.48 -19.11 2.96
CA LEU A 8 5.38 -20.29 3.01
C LEU A 8 5.60 -20.75 4.48
N MET A 9 5.70 -22.07 4.66
CA MET A 9 5.47 -22.88 5.88
C MET A 9 6.52 -22.81 7.00
N PRO A 10 6.14 -23.29 8.21
CA PRO A 10 6.83 -24.44 8.81
C PRO A 10 5.86 -25.61 9.08
N LYS A 11 6.35 -26.84 8.88
CA LYS A 11 5.56 -28.09 8.81
C LYS A 11 5.02 -28.56 10.18
N ILE A 12 3.76 -29.03 10.15
CA ILE A 12 3.00 -29.81 11.13
C ILE A 12 3.27 -31.31 10.90
N ILE A 13 3.42 -32.13 11.95
CA ILE A 13 2.66 -33.37 12.24
C ILE A 13 2.68 -33.62 13.76
N SER A 14 1.50 -33.64 14.38
CA SER A 14 1.22 -34.18 15.71
C SER A 14 0.22 -35.31 15.52
N LEU A 15 0.57 -36.55 15.91
CA LEU A 15 -0.38 -37.65 16.15
C LEU A 15 0.27 -38.76 17.01
N PHE A 16 -0.32 -38.97 18.20
CA PHE A 16 -0.53 -40.18 19.02
C PHE A 16 0.39 -41.42 18.90
N PHE A 17 0.92 -41.88 20.06
CA PHE A 17 0.92 -43.26 20.62
C PHE A 17 1.55 -43.18 22.03
N ILE A 18 0.78 -43.27 23.14
CA ILE A 18 0.55 -44.45 23.98
C ILE A 18 1.83 -45.15 24.53
N LEU A 19 1.80 -45.36 25.86
CA LEU A 19 2.51 -46.36 26.71
C LEU A 19 3.86 -45.99 27.42
N PHE A 20 3.75 -46.01 28.76
CA PHE A 20 4.67 -46.58 29.78
C PHE A 20 5.97 -45.87 30.22
N LEU A 21 5.93 -45.45 31.50
CA LEU A 21 6.85 -45.78 32.60
C LEU A 21 8.31 -46.11 32.23
N PHE A 22 9.25 -45.26 32.65
CA PHE A 22 10.35 -45.59 33.57
C PHE A 22 11.16 -44.31 33.87
N SER A 23 11.13 -43.86 35.14
CA SER A 23 12.04 -42.82 35.63
C SER A 23 13.41 -43.44 35.91
N ILE A 24 14.41 -43.13 35.09
CA ILE A 24 15.81 -43.35 35.44
C ILE A 24 16.27 -42.11 36.24
N ARG A 25 16.58 -42.30 37.53
CA ARG A 25 17.35 -41.33 38.31
C ARG A 25 18.82 -41.44 37.86
N VAL A 26 19.36 -40.37 37.29
CA VAL A 26 20.81 -40.19 37.15
C VAL A 26 21.29 -39.49 38.41
N GLN A 27 22.12 -40.17 39.20
CA GLN A 27 22.75 -39.63 40.40
C GLN A 27 24.03 -38.90 39.96
N ALA A 28 24.06 -37.57 40.09
CA ALA A 28 25.25 -36.77 39.82
C ALA A 28 26.35 -37.11 40.85
N ILE A 29 27.55 -37.39 40.38
CA ILE A 29 28.72 -37.68 41.22
C ILE A 29 29.18 -36.36 41.87
N SER A 30 29.33 -36.34 43.20
CA SER A 30 29.78 -35.16 43.95
C SER A 30 31.24 -34.81 43.63
N ASN A 31 31.51 -33.65 43.01
CA ASN A 31 32.86 -33.14 42.74
C ASN A 31 33.42 -32.36 43.94
N ILE A 32 33.51 -32.98 45.13
CA ILE A 32 34.18 -32.43 46.33
C ILE A 32 35.46 -33.25 46.60
N SER A 33 36.61 -32.58 46.73
CA SER A 33 37.90 -33.18 47.10
C SER A 33 38.45 -32.57 48.39
N ILE A 34 38.93 -33.41 49.32
CA ILE A 34 39.49 -32.99 50.62
C ILE A 34 40.98 -33.37 50.67
N ASP A 35 41.87 -32.37 50.71
CA ASP A 35 43.32 -32.57 50.76
C ASP A 35 43.88 -32.03 52.08
N LEU A 36 44.42 -32.92 52.92
CA LEU A 36 44.97 -32.58 54.23
C LEU A 36 46.47 -32.31 54.14
N LYS A 37 46.91 -31.23 54.79
CA LYS A 37 48.33 -30.89 54.97
C LYS A 37 48.85 -31.45 56.30
N THR A 38 48.08 -31.31 57.38
CA THR A 38 48.37 -31.89 58.70
C THR A 38 47.06 -32.21 59.44
N PRO A 39 46.96 -33.32 60.21
CA PRO A 39 47.94 -34.39 60.32
C PRO A 39 47.96 -35.27 59.06
N ILE A 40 49.12 -35.87 58.76
CA ILE A 40 49.28 -36.85 57.68
C ILE A 40 48.85 -38.23 58.20
N HIS A 41 48.38 -39.12 57.33
CA HIS A 41 47.91 -40.45 57.73
C HIS A 41 49.01 -41.21 58.50
N LYS A 42 48.68 -41.70 59.72
CA LYS A 42 49.59 -42.31 60.71
C LYS A 42 50.67 -41.39 61.31
N GLY A 43 50.49 -40.06 61.26
CA GLY A 43 51.36 -39.12 61.96
C GLY A 43 51.29 -39.31 63.48
N ILE A 44 52.46 -39.30 64.14
CA ILE A 44 52.58 -39.29 65.60
C ILE A 44 52.38 -37.85 66.09
N ILE A 45 51.50 -37.65 67.06
CA ILE A 45 51.19 -36.34 67.66
C ILE A 45 51.66 -36.37 69.12
N ASN A 46 52.71 -35.61 69.40
CA ASN A 46 53.35 -35.49 70.72
C ASN A 46 53.04 -34.14 71.40
N ASP A 47 51.90 -33.53 71.06
CA ASP A 47 51.49 -32.21 71.53
C ASP A 47 50.10 -32.30 72.18
N LYS A 48 49.82 -31.41 73.13
CA LYS A 48 48.53 -31.31 73.83
C LYS A 48 47.40 -30.81 72.91
N LYS A 49 47.73 -30.32 71.71
CA LYS A 49 46.78 -29.81 70.72
C LYS A 49 46.90 -30.53 69.39
N LEU A 50 45.77 -30.97 68.84
CA LEU A 50 45.64 -31.46 67.47
C LEU A 50 45.39 -30.29 66.52
N ASN A 51 46.30 -30.07 65.58
CA ASN A 51 46.17 -29.07 64.52
C ASN A 51 45.80 -29.72 63.18
N ILE A 52 44.68 -29.29 62.61
CA ILE A 52 44.16 -29.75 61.32
C ILE A 52 44.24 -28.59 60.34
N ASP A 53 45.09 -28.73 59.31
CA ASP A 53 45.25 -27.76 58.21
C ASP A 53 45.14 -28.50 56.87
N GLY A 54 44.44 -27.91 55.92
CA GLY A 54 44.18 -28.52 54.61
C GLY A 54 43.40 -27.61 53.67
N GLU A 55 43.08 -28.13 52.49
CA GLU A 55 42.34 -27.44 51.44
C GLU A 55 41.21 -28.33 50.91
N ILE A 56 40.03 -27.75 50.70
CA ILE A 56 38.88 -28.44 50.10
C ILE A 56 38.53 -27.74 48.79
N LYS A 57 38.46 -28.50 47.69
CA LYS A 57 38.06 -28.01 46.37
C LYS A 57 36.67 -28.53 46.03
N SER A 58 35.79 -27.66 45.55
CA SER A 58 34.42 -28.02 45.15
C SER A 58 33.93 -27.15 43.99
N ILE A 59 32.96 -27.66 43.23
CA ILE A 59 32.27 -26.90 42.17
C ILE A 59 31.17 -25.98 42.72
N LEU A 60 30.70 -26.21 43.95
CA LEU A 60 29.69 -25.42 44.67
C LEU A 60 30.26 -24.97 46.02
N LYS A 61 29.76 -23.85 46.57
CA LYS A 61 30.19 -23.34 47.88
C LYS A 61 29.90 -24.34 49.00
N LEU A 62 30.75 -24.37 50.01
CA LEU A 62 30.58 -25.30 51.12
C LEU A 62 29.60 -24.68 52.13
N LYS A 63 28.62 -25.47 52.54
CA LYS A 63 27.65 -25.11 53.57
C LYS A 63 28.18 -25.37 54.98
N SER A 64 28.96 -26.45 55.18
CA SER A 64 29.54 -26.80 56.47
C SER A 64 30.67 -27.83 56.37
N ILE A 65 31.61 -27.80 57.32
CA ILE A 65 32.67 -28.81 57.49
C ILE A 65 32.68 -29.29 58.95
N TYR A 66 32.37 -30.56 59.18
CA TYR A 66 32.34 -31.19 60.51
C TYR A 66 33.52 -32.13 60.72
N LEU A 67 34.06 -32.14 61.95
CA LEU A 67 35.20 -32.98 62.34
C LEU A 67 34.81 -33.92 63.48
N TYR A 68 35.31 -35.16 63.41
CA TYR A 68 35.04 -36.21 64.37
C TYR A 68 36.33 -36.94 64.77
N ILE A 69 36.45 -37.33 66.04
CA ILE A 69 37.45 -38.30 66.51
C ILE A 69 36.68 -39.50 67.08
N ASP A 70 37.01 -40.71 66.63
CA ASP A 70 36.35 -41.97 67.05
C ASP A 70 34.81 -41.89 67.01
N ASN A 71 34.29 -41.28 65.94
CA ASN A 71 32.87 -41.00 65.69
C ASN A 71 32.19 -39.94 66.59
N GLU A 72 32.90 -39.34 67.55
CA GLU A 72 32.39 -38.20 68.32
C GLU A 72 32.67 -36.87 67.62
N LYS A 73 31.65 -36.01 67.50
CA LYS A 73 31.77 -34.71 66.84
C LYS A 73 32.57 -33.75 67.71
N ILE A 74 33.78 -33.40 67.29
CA ILE A 74 34.67 -32.53 68.06
C ILE A 74 34.51 -31.04 67.75
N GLY A 75 33.94 -30.71 66.58
CA GLY A 75 33.64 -29.33 66.18
C GLY A 75 33.25 -29.13 64.71
N GLN A 76 33.04 -27.87 64.35
CA GLN A 76 32.82 -27.41 62.97
C GLN A 76 33.93 -26.40 62.61
N ALA A 77 34.55 -26.54 61.45
CA ALA A 77 35.59 -25.60 61.00
C ALA A 77 34.95 -24.32 60.42
N ASN A 78 35.63 -23.20 60.61
CA ASN A 78 35.25 -21.92 60.00
C ASN A 78 35.54 -21.94 58.49
N LEU A 79 34.62 -21.41 57.70
CA LEU A 79 34.76 -21.34 56.24
C LEU A 79 35.49 -20.05 55.87
N SER A 80 36.60 -20.18 55.13
CA SER A 80 37.33 -19.05 54.54
C SER A 80 37.59 -19.39 53.08
N GLU A 81 36.68 -18.95 52.20
CA GLU A 81 36.62 -19.32 50.78
C GLU A 81 37.33 -18.28 49.90
N LEU A 82 38.06 -18.73 48.88
CA LEU A 82 38.54 -17.91 47.76
C LEU A 82 38.00 -18.49 46.45
N GLU A 83 37.34 -17.64 45.64
CA GLU A 83 36.85 -18.00 44.30
C GLU A 83 37.99 -17.89 43.28
N LEU A 84 38.21 -18.94 42.48
CA LEU A 84 39.22 -18.98 41.42
C LEU A 84 38.54 -19.01 40.04
N LYS A 85 39.24 -18.53 39.00
CA LYS A 85 38.73 -18.53 37.61
C LYS A 85 38.28 -19.95 37.22
N GLU A 86 37.10 -20.04 36.61
CA GLU A 86 36.40 -21.27 36.15
C GLU A 86 35.43 -21.97 37.15
N ASN A 87 34.66 -21.22 37.96
CA ASN A 87 33.54 -21.75 38.79
C ASN A 87 33.92 -22.90 39.74
N THR A 88 35.13 -22.88 40.30
CA THR A 88 35.57 -23.79 41.36
C THR A 88 35.93 -23.02 42.62
N TYR A 89 35.39 -23.46 43.76
CA TYR A 89 35.63 -22.92 45.08
C TYR A 89 36.78 -23.65 45.76
N LYS A 90 37.71 -22.87 46.33
CA LYS A 90 38.79 -23.39 47.16
C LYS A 90 38.61 -22.86 48.59
N THR A 91 38.37 -23.78 49.52
CA THR A 91 38.15 -23.46 50.94
C THR A 91 39.33 -23.92 51.77
N ARG A 92 39.90 -23.03 52.58
CA ARG A 92 40.97 -23.40 53.51
C ARG A 92 40.37 -24.01 54.78
N LEU A 93 40.82 -25.22 55.14
CA LEU A 93 40.44 -25.89 56.37
C LEU A 93 41.51 -25.62 57.43
N LYS A 94 41.14 -24.92 58.51
CA LYS A 94 41.97 -24.79 59.73
C LYS A 94 41.15 -25.03 60.98
N TYR A 95 41.60 -25.96 61.81
CA TYR A 95 40.95 -26.27 63.09
C TYR A 95 41.97 -26.77 64.11
N THR A 96 41.88 -26.28 65.34
CA THR A 96 42.74 -26.71 66.45
C THR A 96 41.88 -27.18 67.62
N LYS A 97 42.21 -28.34 68.19
CA LYS A 97 41.50 -28.92 69.34
C LYS A 97 42.48 -29.33 70.43
N ASP A 98 42.16 -29.03 71.68
CA ASP A 98 42.85 -29.60 72.83
C ASP A 98 42.52 -31.09 72.93
N ILE A 99 43.55 -31.93 72.93
CA ILE A 99 43.45 -33.39 72.97
C ILE A 99 44.05 -33.98 74.26
N SER A 100 44.35 -33.15 75.26
CA SER A 100 44.95 -33.58 76.52
C SER A 100 44.10 -34.60 77.29
N SER A 101 42.80 -34.70 77.00
CA SER A 101 41.88 -35.68 77.61
C SER A 101 41.74 -36.99 76.84
N LEU A 102 42.37 -37.14 75.67
CA LEU A 102 42.35 -38.37 74.88
C LEU A 102 43.45 -39.33 75.38
N LYS A 103 43.14 -40.63 75.44
CA LYS A 103 44.08 -41.67 75.89
C LYS A 103 45.18 -41.87 74.83
N ASN A 104 46.39 -42.24 75.24
CA ASN A 104 47.45 -42.62 74.30
C ASN A 104 47.02 -43.81 73.42
N GLY A 105 47.20 -43.72 72.10
CA GLY A 105 46.79 -44.76 71.15
C GLY A 105 46.42 -44.25 69.76
N ILE A 106 45.96 -45.18 68.92
CA ILE A 106 45.49 -44.90 67.55
C ILE A 106 44.03 -44.46 67.59
N HIS A 107 43.74 -43.29 67.05
CA HIS A 107 42.40 -42.71 66.91
C HIS A 107 42.04 -42.50 65.43
N ASN A 108 40.75 -42.54 65.09
CA ASN A 108 40.25 -42.24 63.74
C ASN A 108 39.74 -40.79 63.66
N LEU A 109 40.38 -39.97 62.83
CA LEU A 109 39.95 -38.61 62.50
C LEU A 109 39.13 -38.63 61.20
N ARG A 110 37.84 -38.25 61.29
CA ARG A 110 36.92 -38.13 60.15
C ARG A 110 36.53 -36.68 59.89
N ILE A 111 36.56 -36.27 58.62
CA ILE A 111 36.15 -34.94 58.16
C ILE A 111 35.02 -35.08 57.14
N LEU A 112 33.90 -34.40 57.39
CA LEU A 112 32.71 -34.38 56.53
C LEU A 112 32.48 -32.98 55.98
N ALA A 113 32.59 -32.82 54.66
CA ALA A 113 32.26 -31.58 53.94
C ALA A 113 30.90 -31.69 53.24
N ILE A 114 30.09 -30.64 53.35
CA ILE A 114 28.73 -30.57 52.79
C ILE A 114 28.59 -29.28 51.98
N ASP A 115 28.13 -29.37 50.73
CA ASP A 115 27.85 -28.20 49.88
C ASP A 115 26.42 -27.64 50.07
N GLU A 116 26.11 -26.51 49.43
CA GLU A 116 24.79 -25.86 49.51
C GLU A 116 23.63 -26.72 48.98
N GLN A 117 23.89 -27.70 48.13
CA GLN A 117 22.90 -28.66 47.62
C GLN A 117 22.81 -29.94 48.48
N ASN A 118 23.50 -29.97 49.62
CA ASN A 118 23.61 -31.09 50.55
C ASN A 118 24.34 -32.32 49.98
N ASN A 119 25.16 -32.18 48.94
CA ASN A 119 26.09 -33.24 48.56
C ASN A 119 27.19 -33.35 49.62
N LYS A 120 27.59 -34.59 49.94
CA LYS A 120 28.51 -34.88 51.05
C LYS A 120 29.75 -35.61 50.57
N LYS A 121 30.90 -35.25 51.14
CA LYS A 121 32.14 -36.02 50.98
C LYS A 121 32.85 -36.16 52.31
N GLU A 122 33.36 -37.36 52.56
CA GLU A 122 34.06 -37.72 53.78
C GLU A 122 35.49 -38.15 53.49
N LYS A 123 36.39 -37.88 54.44
CA LYS A 123 37.78 -38.37 54.46
C LYS A 123 38.13 -38.81 55.87
N GLU A 124 38.64 -40.03 56.00
CA GLU A 124 39.08 -40.63 57.26
C GLU A 124 40.58 -40.90 57.23
N ILE A 125 41.26 -40.60 58.34
CA ILE A 125 42.66 -40.96 58.55
C ILE A 125 42.90 -41.41 60.00
N SER A 126 43.80 -42.36 60.20
CA SER A 126 44.26 -42.74 61.54
C SER A 126 45.38 -41.80 62.01
N ILE A 127 45.33 -41.38 63.27
CA ILE A 127 46.34 -40.58 63.97
C ILE A 127 46.78 -41.30 65.25
N ASN A 128 48.03 -41.16 65.67
CA ASN A 128 48.54 -41.80 66.89
C ASN A 128 48.96 -40.73 67.91
N ILE A 129 48.33 -40.72 69.08
CA ILE A 129 48.62 -39.74 70.15
C ILE A 129 49.56 -40.38 71.18
N GLN A 130 50.69 -39.73 71.49
CA GLN A 130 51.66 -40.18 72.47
C GLN A 130 52.11 -39.02 73.38
N GLU A 131 51.91 -39.17 74.69
CA GLU A 131 52.24 -38.13 75.67
C GLU A 131 53.75 -38.08 76.01
N ASN A 132 54.35 -36.88 75.97
CA ASN A 132 55.71 -36.63 76.46
C ASN A 132 55.72 -36.61 78.00
N GLN A 133 56.36 -37.61 78.63
CA GLN A 133 56.53 -37.65 80.10
C GLN A 133 57.76 -36.82 80.54
N GLU A 134 57.52 -35.71 81.24
CA GLU A 134 58.46 -35.14 82.21
C GLU A 134 58.18 -35.71 83.62
N LYS A 135 59.24 -35.78 84.43
CA LYS A 135 59.48 -36.67 85.57
C LYS A 135 59.29 -35.97 86.93
N SER A 136 59.22 -36.79 88.00
CA SER A 136 59.48 -36.48 89.45
C SER A 136 58.30 -35.92 90.25
N GLU A 137 58.05 -36.19 91.55
CA GLU A 137 58.80 -36.83 92.65
C GLU A 137 57.85 -37.01 93.88
N THR A 138 58.00 -38.12 94.64
CA THR A 138 57.95 -38.29 96.14
C THR A 138 56.80 -37.69 97.00
N ASP A 139 56.31 -38.23 98.13
CA ASP A 139 56.63 -39.39 98.99
C ASP A 139 55.58 -39.52 100.13
N LYS A 140 55.47 -40.74 100.71
CA LYS A 140 55.25 -41.07 102.16
C LYS A 140 53.88 -40.83 102.83
N ASN A 141 53.41 -41.61 103.81
CA ASN A 141 53.65 -42.95 104.37
C ASN A 141 52.62 -43.12 105.52
N ILE A 142 51.90 -44.26 105.63
CA ILE A 142 52.02 -45.38 106.62
C ILE A 142 51.51 -45.13 108.06
N ILE A 143 50.80 -46.14 108.61
CA ILE A 143 50.92 -46.79 109.96
C ILE A 143 49.68 -47.72 110.14
N GLN A 144 49.69 -48.94 110.70
CA GLN A 144 50.67 -49.93 111.20
C GLN A 144 49.89 -51.16 111.74
N ASN A 145 50.64 -52.23 112.04
CA ASN A 145 50.55 -53.20 113.17
C ASN A 145 50.37 -54.67 112.71
N ASN A 146 51.09 -55.68 113.21
CA ASN A 146 52.14 -55.75 114.24
C ASN A 146 52.75 -57.18 114.30
N LEU A 147 53.87 -57.29 115.05
CA LEU A 147 54.51 -58.46 115.72
C LEU A 147 55.74 -59.09 115.03
N VAL A 148 56.85 -59.41 115.69
CA VAL A 148 57.76 -58.76 116.69
C VAL A 148 58.95 -59.75 116.84
N ASP A 149 60.15 -59.19 117.03
CA ASP A 149 61.45 -59.84 117.25
C ASP A 149 61.55 -60.79 118.46
N THR A 150 62.54 -61.71 118.40
CA THR A 150 63.53 -61.90 119.49
C THR A 150 64.82 -62.57 118.99
N ASN A 151 65.96 -62.03 119.44
CA ASN A 151 67.33 -62.57 119.34
C ASN A 151 67.60 -63.64 120.42
N VAL A 152 68.56 -64.57 120.19
CA VAL A 152 69.78 -64.79 121.01
C VAL A 152 70.67 -65.92 120.43
N LYS A 153 71.98 -65.75 120.68
CA LYS A 153 73.23 -66.37 120.21
C LYS A 153 73.54 -67.85 120.54
N MET A 154 74.38 -68.38 119.64
CA MET A 154 75.60 -69.22 119.77
C MET A 154 75.56 -70.70 120.19
N GLY A 155 76.18 -71.53 119.33
CA GLY A 155 76.94 -72.73 119.75
C GLY A 155 76.80 -73.93 118.81
N ASN A 156 77.87 -74.26 118.07
CA ASN A 156 78.01 -75.44 117.20
C ASN A 156 77.69 -76.78 117.89
N ILE A 157 77.21 -77.77 117.12
CA ILE A 157 77.85 -79.08 116.83
C ILE A 157 77.01 -79.82 115.76
N GLU A 158 77.70 -80.49 114.84
CA GLU A 158 77.20 -81.32 113.74
C GLU A 158 76.16 -82.39 114.15
N LYS A 159 75.16 -82.60 113.28
CA LYS A 159 74.84 -83.95 112.76
C LYS A 159 73.85 -83.89 111.58
N ALA A 160 74.21 -84.54 110.49
CA ALA A 160 73.40 -84.74 109.29
C ALA A 160 72.11 -85.52 109.57
N LEU A 161 71.01 -85.19 108.86
CA LEU A 161 69.93 -86.12 108.45
C LEU A 161 69.02 -85.48 107.38
N THR A 162 68.54 -86.34 106.50
CA THR A 162 68.01 -86.16 105.13
C THR A 162 66.55 -85.69 104.98
N THR A 163 66.23 -85.09 103.83
CA THR A 163 64.92 -84.58 103.34
C THR A 163 63.98 -85.63 102.75
N VAL A 164 62.65 -85.44 102.87
CA VAL A 164 61.57 -86.14 102.12
C VAL A 164 60.49 -85.11 101.70
N SER A 165 59.93 -85.22 100.49
CA SER A 165 58.88 -84.36 99.90
C SER A 165 57.46 -84.92 100.10
N ASN A 166 56.45 -84.05 100.30
CA ASN A 166 55.02 -84.40 100.38
C ASN A 166 54.19 -83.63 99.32
N GLU A 167 53.18 -84.28 98.72
CA GLU A 167 52.28 -83.75 97.67
C GLU A 167 51.12 -82.90 98.24
N ALA A 168 50.70 -81.83 97.54
CA ALA A 168 49.51 -81.04 97.90
C ALA A 168 48.19 -81.69 97.45
N LYS A 169 47.12 -81.56 98.26
CA LYS A 169 45.77 -82.05 97.93
C LYS A 169 44.73 -80.93 97.85
N LEU A 170 43.77 -81.05 96.94
CA LEU A 170 42.66 -80.11 96.77
C LEU A 170 41.35 -80.71 97.32
N GLU A 171 40.75 -80.09 98.33
CA GLU A 171 39.56 -80.61 99.00
C GLU A 171 38.26 -80.29 98.24
N LYS A 172 38.12 -79.06 97.75
CA LYS A 172 36.93 -78.60 97.01
C LYS A 172 37.19 -77.35 96.17
N VAL A 173 36.32 -77.13 95.18
CA VAL A 173 36.20 -75.92 94.36
C VAL A 173 34.80 -75.34 94.53
N GLU A 174 34.71 -74.03 94.80
CA GLU A 174 33.46 -73.30 94.94
C GLU A 174 33.40 -72.18 93.91
N VAL A 175 32.29 -72.07 93.17
CA VAL A 175 31.98 -70.90 92.35
C VAL A 175 30.86 -70.12 93.04
N SER A 176 31.01 -68.81 93.18
CA SER A 176 30.05 -67.95 93.86
C SER A 176 29.71 -66.70 93.06
N TYR A 177 28.50 -66.19 93.24
CA TYR A 177 28.04 -64.92 92.67
C TYR A 177 27.51 -64.03 93.78
N ASN A 178 27.99 -62.79 93.87
CA ASN A 178 27.65 -61.84 94.94
C ASN A 178 27.75 -62.44 96.36
N GLY A 179 28.75 -63.31 96.59
CA GLY A 179 28.99 -63.95 97.89
C GLY A 179 28.19 -65.24 98.16
N ASN A 180 27.27 -65.64 97.28
CA ASN A 180 26.51 -66.89 97.41
C ASN A 180 27.11 -68.00 96.53
N VAL A 181 27.33 -69.19 97.07
CA VAL A 181 27.84 -70.35 96.33
C VAL A 181 26.78 -70.87 95.36
N ILE A 182 27.18 -71.08 94.11
CA ILE A 182 26.35 -71.64 93.04
C ILE A 182 26.32 -73.15 93.18
N THR A 183 25.16 -73.70 93.54
CA THR A 183 24.98 -75.15 93.77
C THR A 183 24.17 -75.84 92.67
N ASN A 184 23.45 -75.09 91.84
CA ASN A 184 22.66 -75.61 90.73
C ASN A 184 23.45 -75.81 89.43
N GLY A 185 24.74 -75.43 89.41
CA GLY A 185 25.58 -75.52 88.23
C GLY A 185 25.18 -74.57 87.10
N GLU A 186 24.39 -73.52 87.37
CA GLU A 186 23.99 -72.53 86.35
C GLU A 186 24.58 -71.16 86.63
N ILE A 187 25.19 -70.58 85.60
CA ILE A 187 25.74 -69.23 85.60
C ILE A 187 25.22 -68.45 84.37
N GLY A 188 25.39 -67.15 84.31
CA GLY A 188 24.80 -66.28 83.27
C GLY A 188 25.86 -65.54 82.48
N VAL A 189 25.62 -65.33 81.18
CA VAL A 189 26.50 -64.53 80.31
C VAL A 189 26.62 -63.10 80.86
N GLY A 190 27.84 -62.56 80.87
CA GLY A 190 28.12 -61.19 81.29
C GLY A 190 28.17 -60.96 82.81
N LYS A 191 27.90 -61.99 83.64
CA LYS A 191 27.97 -61.92 85.11
C LYS A 191 29.36 -62.36 85.61
N SER A 192 29.93 -61.65 86.58
CA SER A 192 31.26 -61.97 87.15
C SER A 192 31.14 -62.89 88.36
N TYR A 193 31.75 -64.08 88.29
CA TYR A 193 31.71 -65.13 89.31
C TYR A 193 33.07 -65.30 89.98
N VAL A 194 33.09 -65.56 91.29
CA VAL A 194 34.32 -65.85 92.04
C VAL A 194 34.51 -67.36 92.13
N ILE A 195 35.57 -67.88 91.54
CA ILE A 195 36.01 -69.28 91.62
C ILE A 195 37.02 -69.37 92.76
N LYS A 196 36.87 -70.33 93.68
CA LYS A 196 37.73 -70.46 94.86
C LYS A 196 38.08 -71.92 95.15
N GLY A 197 39.34 -72.22 95.43
CA GLY A 197 39.86 -73.56 95.76
C GLY A 197 40.31 -73.66 97.21
N TYR A 198 40.26 -74.86 97.78
CA TYR A 198 40.69 -75.12 99.15
C TYR A 198 41.66 -76.29 99.16
N GLY A 199 42.96 -75.99 99.02
CA GLY A 199 44.02 -76.99 99.02
C GLY A 199 44.88 -76.94 100.29
N ASN A 200 45.51 -78.06 100.62
CA ASN A 200 46.36 -78.22 101.80
C ASN A 200 47.70 -78.91 101.47
N SER A 201 48.79 -78.40 102.04
CA SER A 201 50.13 -79.00 102.03
C SER A 201 50.96 -78.47 103.20
N GLU A 202 51.89 -79.28 103.72
CA GLU A 202 52.78 -78.93 104.82
C GLU A 202 53.70 -77.73 104.50
N ASN A 203 54.03 -77.49 103.22
CA ASN A 203 54.91 -76.39 102.81
C ASN A 203 54.19 -75.22 102.08
N GLY A 204 52.86 -75.26 102.04
CA GLY A 204 52.02 -74.28 101.33
C GLY A 204 51.65 -74.68 99.90
N VAL A 205 50.56 -74.10 99.38
CA VAL A 205 49.90 -74.52 98.13
C VAL A 205 49.90 -73.40 97.09
N LEU A 206 50.23 -73.72 95.85
CA LEU A 206 50.05 -72.85 94.69
C LEU A 206 48.83 -73.30 93.87
N TYR A 207 47.99 -72.35 93.43
CA TYR A 207 46.74 -72.59 92.70
C TYR A 207 46.81 -72.05 91.27
N GLN A 208 46.30 -72.81 90.29
CA GLN A 208 46.17 -72.41 88.89
C GLN A 208 44.72 -72.65 88.42
N PHE A 209 44.14 -71.73 87.65
CA PHE A 209 42.70 -71.73 87.30
C PHE A 209 42.47 -71.96 85.81
N TRP A 210 41.52 -72.82 85.50
CA TRP A 210 41.23 -73.28 84.15
C TRP A 210 39.73 -73.26 83.86
N VAL A 211 39.38 -73.01 82.60
CA VAL A 211 38.02 -73.21 82.08
C VAL A 211 38.09 -74.00 80.79
N LYS A 212 37.25 -75.02 80.65
CA LYS A 212 37.05 -75.75 79.40
C LYS A 212 35.70 -75.39 78.82
N ASP A 213 35.67 -74.90 77.60
CA ASP A 213 34.43 -74.87 76.83
C ASP A 213 34.17 -76.28 76.28
N LEU A 214 33.05 -76.89 76.68
CA LEU A 214 32.72 -78.26 76.26
C LEU A 214 32.21 -78.33 74.81
N SER A 215 31.76 -77.22 74.24
CA SER A 215 31.32 -77.17 72.84
C SER A 215 32.50 -77.20 71.87
N THR A 216 33.58 -76.50 72.20
CA THR A 216 34.83 -76.50 71.42
C THR A 216 35.86 -77.50 71.94
N ASN A 217 35.53 -78.18 73.05
CA ASN A 217 36.37 -79.11 73.78
C ASN A 217 37.76 -78.54 74.15
N SER A 218 37.88 -77.22 74.28
CA SER A 218 39.15 -76.49 74.41
C SER A 218 39.35 -75.96 75.83
N TRP A 219 40.54 -76.21 76.40
CA TRP A 219 40.95 -75.69 77.70
C TRP A 219 41.59 -74.30 77.55
N THR A 220 41.21 -73.39 78.43
CA THR A 220 41.80 -72.06 78.57
C THR A 220 42.30 -71.89 80.00
N MET A 221 43.58 -71.57 80.15
CA MET A 221 44.13 -71.14 81.44
C MET A 221 43.66 -69.71 81.67
N ILE A 222 42.82 -69.50 82.70
CA ILE A 222 42.34 -68.17 83.05
C ILE A 222 43.23 -67.50 84.10
N ARG A 223 44.06 -68.29 84.80
CA ARG A 223 45.12 -67.78 85.70
C ARG A 223 46.22 -68.82 85.94
N ASP A 224 47.48 -68.42 85.90
CA ASP A 224 48.64 -69.27 86.22
C ASP A 224 48.80 -69.52 87.75
N TYR A 225 49.76 -70.38 88.15
CA TYR A 225 50.06 -70.75 89.53
C TYR A 225 50.40 -69.54 90.42
N GLY A 226 49.73 -69.43 91.56
CA GLY A 226 50.00 -68.42 92.58
C GLY A 226 49.43 -68.79 93.94
N GLU A 227 49.85 -68.09 95.00
CA GLU A 227 49.49 -68.42 96.40
C GLU A 227 48.02 -68.10 96.73
N THR A 228 47.33 -67.28 95.93
CA THR A 228 45.93 -66.93 96.19
C THR A 228 44.96 -67.98 95.66
N ASN A 229 43.98 -68.33 96.49
CA ASN A 229 43.08 -69.44 96.22
C ASN A 229 41.77 -69.04 95.54
N SER A 230 41.62 -67.82 95.01
CA SER A 230 40.41 -67.37 94.30
C SER A 230 40.69 -66.53 93.04
N PHE A 231 39.75 -66.52 92.09
CA PHE A 231 39.80 -65.75 90.84
C PHE A 231 38.41 -65.38 90.30
N ASN A 232 38.26 -64.21 89.66
CA ASN A 232 36.99 -63.75 89.07
C ASN A 232 36.88 -64.10 87.58
N TYR A 233 35.77 -64.71 87.17
CA TYR A 233 35.52 -65.12 85.80
C TYR A 233 34.14 -64.65 85.31
N THR A 234 34.11 -64.00 84.14
CA THR A 234 32.88 -63.57 83.47
C THR A 234 32.73 -64.32 82.15
N PRO A 235 31.79 -65.29 82.04
CA PRO A 235 31.56 -65.96 80.78
C PRO A 235 30.90 -65.02 79.78
N THR A 236 31.41 -64.97 78.55
CA THR A 236 30.89 -64.12 77.46
C THR A 236 29.99 -64.88 76.50
N GLU A 237 29.94 -66.20 76.59
CA GLU A 237 29.15 -67.06 75.70
C GLU A 237 28.35 -68.09 76.50
N ALA A 238 27.18 -68.43 75.97
CA ALA A 238 26.33 -69.48 76.53
C ALA A 238 26.82 -70.86 76.09
N GLY A 239 26.78 -71.82 77.01
CA GLY A 239 27.30 -73.15 76.75
C GLY A 239 27.55 -73.94 78.03
N LYS A 240 28.06 -75.16 77.90
CA LYS A 240 28.49 -75.97 79.03
C LYS A 240 30.00 -75.82 79.21
N TYR A 241 30.44 -75.57 80.44
CA TYR A 241 31.83 -75.31 80.78
C TYR A 241 32.27 -76.23 81.92
N LEU A 242 33.53 -76.65 81.91
CA LEU A 242 34.20 -77.14 83.12
C LEU A 242 35.02 -76.00 83.72
N ILE A 243 34.85 -75.73 85.01
CA ILE A 243 35.69 -74.79 85.75
C ILE A 243 36.59 -75.60 86.68
N GLY A 244 37.90 -75.33 86.60
CA GLY A 244 38.93 -76.15 87.20
C GLY A 244 39.94 -75.40 88.02
N ILE A 245 40.44 -76.06 89.07
CA ILE A 245 41.59 -75.61 89.83
C ILE A 245 42.62 -76.73 89.91
N HIS A 246 43.86 -76.38 89.63
CA HIS A 246 45.06 -77.19 89.75
C HIS A 246 45.84 -76.73 90.98
N VAL A 247 46.37 -77.66 91.78
CA VAL A 247 47.22 -77.34 92.94
C VAL A 247 48.52 -78.13 92.94
N LYS A 248 49.55 -77.51 93.53
CA LYS A 248 50.80 -78.20 93.88
C LYS A 248 51.46 -77.60 95.12
N ASP A 249 52.27 -78.41 95.78
CA ASP A 249 53.14 -77.98 96.87
C ASP A 249 54.16 -76.97 96.35
N LYS A 250 54.49 -75.98 97.18
CA LYS A 250 55.41 -74.89 96.83
C LYS A 250 56.78 -75.37 96.36
N TYR A 251 57.23 -76.54 96.81
CA TYR A 251 58.51 -77.14 96.44
C TYR A 251 58.37 -78.39 95.57
N SER A 252 57.15 -78.74 95.13
CA SER A 252 56.93 -79.84 94.20
C SER A 252 57.66 -79.57 92.88
N LYS A 253 58.38 -80.59 92.39
CA LYS A 253 59.01 -80.59 91.07
C LYS A 253 58.06 -81.04 89.97
N GLU A 254 56.90 -81.57 90.35
CA GLU A 254 55.87 -81.95 89.40
C GLU A 254 55.11 -80.73 88.89
N ASN A 255 54.49 -80.87 87.71
CA ASN A 255 53.70 -79.79 87.11
C ASN A 255 52.35 -79.59 87.83
N LEU A 256 51.90 -80.58 88.58
CA LEU A 256 50.61 -80.66 89.27
C LEU A 256 50.69 -81.77 90.32
N ASP A 257 50.14 -81.52 91.52
CA ASP A 257 49.98 -82.57 92.53
C ASP A 257 48.53 -83.08 92.57
N ASP A 258 47.54 -82.20 92.48
CA ASP A 258 46.10 -82.57 92.52
C ASP A 258 45.20 -81.55 91.78
N PHE A 259 43.99 -81.95 91.38
CA PHE A 259 43.04 -81.09 90.65
C PHE A 259 41.56 -81.46 90.84
N ILE A 260 40.67 -80.46 90.68
CA ILE A 260 39.22 -80.64 90.64
C ILE A 260 38.62 -79.86 89.47
N TYR A 261 37.63 -80.46 88.79
CA TYR A 261 36.85 -79.87 87.71
C TYR A 261 35.35 -79.97 87.99
N GLU A 262 34.64 -78.86 87.89
CA GLU A 262 33.19 -78.77 88.13
C GLU A 262 32.43 -78.28 86.89
N ASN A 263 31.24 -78.83 86.64
CA ASN A 263 30.41 -78.50 85.47
C ASN A 263 29.50 -77.29 85.74
N TYR A 264 29.47 -76.34 84.81
CA TYR A 264 28.55 -75.21 84.83
C TYR A 264 27.91 -74.98 83.45
N THR A 265 26.62 -74.63 83.43
CA THR A 265 25.89 -74.22 82.22
C THR A 265 25.69 -72.71 82.25
N VAL A 266 26.20 -72.01 81.23
CA VAL A 266 26.02 -70.57 81.04
C VAL A 266 24.74 -70.31 80.23
N THR A 267 23.79 -69.52 80.76
CA THR A 267 22.49 -69.21 80.14
C THR A 267 22.37 -67.72 79.72
N ILE A 268 21.45 -67.41 78.78
CA ILE A 268 21.13 -66.05 78.29
C ILE A 268 19.70 -65.66 78.74
N SER A 269 19.53 -64.44 79.25
CA SER A 269 18.21 -63.86 79.59
C SER A 269 17.47 -63.35 78.35
N LYS A 270 16.14 -63.32 78.41
CA LYS A 270 15.26 -62.73 77.39
C LYS A 270 14.66 -61.41 77.88
N ALA A 271 14.54 -60.43 76.98
CA ALA A 271 13.82 -59.19 77.28
C ALA A 271 12.30 -59.37 77.20
N LYS A 272 11.57 -58.58 77.99
CA LYS A 272 10.09 -58.51 77.97
C LYS A 272 9.63 -57.08 77.70
N LEU A 273 8.59 -56.89 76.88
CA LEU A 273 7.99 -55.58 76.62
C LEU A 273 6.69 -55.44 77.41
N GLU A 274 6.63 -54.46 78.31
CA GLU A 274 5.47 -54.29 79.20
C GLU A 274 4.32 -53.53 78.53
N LYS A 275 4.64 -52.45 77.80
CA LYS A 275 3.65 -51.64 77.08
C LYS A 275 4.28 -50.79 75.97
N VAL A 276 3.43 -50.36 75.04
CA VAL A 276 3.72 -49.37 74.00
C VAL A 276 2.79 -48.18 74.22
N GLU A 277 3.33 -46.97 74.18
CA GLU A 277 2.57 -45.72 74.27
C GLU A 277 2.83 -44.85 73.04
N VAL A 278 1.76 -44.37 72.42
CA VAL A 278 1.82 -43.33 71.39
C VAL A 278 1.29 -42.04 72.00
N SER A 279 2.03 -40.95 71.85
CA SER A 279 1.64 -39.64 72.39
C SER A 279 1.77 -38.51 71.37
N TYR A 280 0.93 -37.50 71.51
CA TYR A 280 0.94 -36.28 70.72
C TYR A 280 0.99 -35.06 71.65
N ASN A 281 1.96 -34.16 71.42
CA ASN A 281 2.20 -32.99 72.28
C ASN A 281 2.27 -33.33 73.79
N GLY A 282 2.86 -34.48 74.14
CA GLY A 282 3.01 -34.94 75.52
C GLY A 282 1.80 -35.67 76.12
N ASN A 283 0.67 -35.74 75.41
CA ASN A 283 -0.52 -36.48 75.86
C ASN A 283 -0.61 -37.85 75.17
N VAL A 284 -0.91 -38.90 75.93
CA VAL A 284 -1.08 -40.26 75.40
C VAL A 284 -2.36 -40.35 74.57
N VAL A 285 -2.27 -40.94 73.38
CA VAL A 285 -3.39 -41.19 72.48
C VAL A 285 -4.14 -42.43 72.96
N THR A 286 -5.31 -42.23 73.57
CA THR A 286 -6.12 -43.31 74.16
C THR A 286 -7.32 -43.71 73.32
N ASN A 287 -7.79 -42.83 72.43
CA ASN A 287 -8.93 -43.09 71.54
C ASN A 287 -8.56 -43.86 70.27
N GLY A 288 -7.27 -44.18 70.07
CA GLY A 288 -6.78 -44.84 68.86
C GLY A 288 -6.83 -43.95 67.61
N GLU A 289 -7.01 -42.64 67.73
CA GLU A 289 -7.11 -41.75 66.56
C GLU A 289 -5.83 -40.94 66.36
N MET A 290 -5.37 -40.89 65.10
CA MET A 290 -4.22 -40.11 64.67
C MET A 290 -4.60 -39.20 63.50
N GLY A 291 -3.81 -38.16 63.25
CA GLY A 291 -3.98 -37.25 62.12
C GLY A 291 -2.82 -37.37 61.14
N VAL A 292 -3.13 -37.26 59.84
CA VAL A 292 -2.11 -37.17 58.79
C VAL A 292 -1.23 -35.93 59.02
N GLY A 293 0.09 -36.06 58.87
CA GLY A 293 1.03 -34.95 58.99
C GLY A 293 1.41 -34.58 60.44
N LYS A 294 0.75 -35.14 61.45
CA LYS A 294 1.07 -34.94 62.87
C LYS A 294 2.22 -35.85 63.32
N SER A 295 3.18 -35.30 64.06
CA SER A 295 4.32 -36.05 64.60
C SER A 295 3.98 -36.63 65.99
N TYR A 296 3.96 -37.95 66.10
CA TYR A 296 3.67 -38.69 67.33
C TYR A 296 4.94 -39.30 67.90
N VAL A 297 5.06 -39.36 69.23
CA VAL A 297 6.12 -40.07 69.93
C VAL A 297 5.63 -41.48 70.25
N ILE A 298 6.27 -42.49 69.66
CA ILE A 298 6.07 -43.91 69.97
C ILE A 298 7.11 -44.29 71.02
N LYS A 299 6.70 -44.87 72.14
CA LYS A 299 7.58 -45.24 73.25
C LYS A 299 7.30 -46.64 73.77
N GLY A 300 8.35 -47.44 73.95
CA GLY A 300 8.31 -48.78 74.52
C GLY A 300 8.87 -48.82 75.94
N TYR A 301 8.34 -49.71 76.76
CA TYR A 301 8.80 -49.95 78.12
C TYR A 301 9.19 -51.41 78.25
N GLY A 302 10.43 -51.73 77.88
CA GLY A 302 10.98 -53.07 77.96
C GLY A 302 11.94 -53.23 79.14
N ASN A 303 12.05 -54.46 79.65
CA ASN A 303 12.94 -54.81 80.74
C ASN A 303 13.77 -56.07 80.38
N SER A 304 15.05 -56.07 80.74
CA SER A 304 15.95 -57.22 80.70
C SER A 304 17.13 -57.03 81.64
N GLU A 305 17.68 -58.14 82.16
CA GLU A 305 18.81 -58.13 83.10
C GLU A 305 20.08 -57.48 82.51
N ASN A 306 20.30 -57.60 81.20
CA ASN A 306 21.50 -57.09 80.51
C ASN A 306 21.26 -55.82 79.67
N GLY A 307 20.07 -55.22 79.81
CA GLY A 307 19.62 -54.11 78.95
C GLY A 307 18.84 -54.57 77.72
N VAL A 308 18.05 -53.64 77.17
CA VAL A 308 17.05 -53.90 76.13
C VAL A 308 17.39 -53.15 74.85
N LEU A 309 17.32 -53.83 73.72
CA LEU A 309 17.35 -53.22 72.40
C LEU A 309 15.92 -53.14 71.83
N TYR A 310 15.55 -52.00 71.27
CA TYR A 310 14.22 -51.69 70.73
C TYR A 310 14.27 -51.50 69.22
N GLN A 311 13.31 -52.08 68.51
CA GLN A 311 13.09 -51.93 67.07
C GLN A 311 11.65 -51.50 66.80
N PHE A 312 11.43 -50.52 65.91
CA PHE A 312 10.12 -49.87 65.70
C PHE A 312 9.55 -50.20 64.32
N TRP A 313 8.27 -50.55 64.29
CA TRP A 313 7.55 -50.99 63.10
C TRP A 313 6.21 -50.29 62.94
N VAL A 314 5.79 -50.09 61.69
CA VAL A 314 4.44 -49.64 61.35
C VAL A 314 3.90 -50.49 60.22
N LYS A 315 2.66 -50.97 60.33
CA LYS A 315 1.92 -51.64 59.26
C LYS A 315 0.83 -50.73 58.74
N ASP A 316 0.82 -50.49 57.44
CA ASP A 316 -0.34 -49.89 56.77
C ASP A 316 -1.33 -51.02 56.42
N LEU A 317 -2.50 -51.05 57.08
CA LEU A 317 -3.47 -52.14 56.89
C LEU A 317 -4.14 -52.10 55.51
N SER A 318 -4.13 -50.96 54.81
CA SER A 318 -4.68 -50.88 53.45
C SER A 318 -3.82 -51.61 52.42
N THR A 319 -2.50 -51.62 52.63
CA THR A 319 -1.53 -52.35 51.79
C THR A 319 -1.08 -53.67 52.41
N ASN A 320 -1.56 -53.96 53.62
CA ASN A 320 -1.17 -55.09 54.46
C ASN A 320 0.36 -55.24 54.61
N SER A 321 1.12 -54.15 54.52
CA SER A 321 2.59 -54.15 54.42
C SER A 321 3.24 -53.54 55.65
N TRP A 322 4.25 -54.24 56.19
CA TRP A 322 5.06 -53.77 57.32
C TRP A 322 6.24 -52.92 56.83
N THR A 323 6.51 -51.84 57.55
CA THR A 323 7.67 -50.97 57.36
C THR A 323 8.42 -50.84 58.67
N MET A 324 9.72 -51.18 58.67
CA MET A 324 10.61 -50.90 59.79
C MET A 324 10.97 -49.41 59.77
N ILE A 325 10.65 -48.69 60.84
CA ILE A 325 10.94 -47.26 60.95
C ILE A 325 12.29 -47.03 61.62
N LYS A 326 12.70 -47.93 62.53
CA LYS A 326 14.01 -47.89 63.19
C LYS A 326 14.46 -49.29 63.60
N ASP A 327 15.71 -49.63 63.28
CA ASP A 327 16.33 -50.90 63.66
C ASP A 327 16.73 -50.96 65.16
N TYR A 328 17.11 -52.13 65.67
CA TYR A 328 17.46 -52.37 67.07
C TYR A 328 18.49 -51.38 67.62
N GLY A 329 18.14 -50.72 68.74
CA GLY A 329 19.05 -49.86 69.48
C GLY A 329 18.57 -49.61 70.92
N GLU A 330 19.39 -48.96 71.74
CA GLU A 330 19.09 -48.75 73.17
C GLU A 330 17.99 -47.69 73.41
N SER A 331 17.61 -46.89 72.40
CA SER A 331 16.56 -45.88 72.55
C SER A 331 15.15 -46.48 72.57
N ASN A 332 14.42 -46.23 73.64
CA ASN A 332 13.06 -46.74 73.81
C ASN A 332 11.95 -45.87 73.18
N ASN A 333 12.28 -44.81 72.44
CA ASN A 333 11.28 -43.96 71.78
C ASN A 333 11.71 -43.48 70.38
N LEU A 334 10.72 -43.06 69.59
CA LEU A 334 10.85 -42.60 68.21
C LEU A 334 9.71 -41.64 67.82
N ASN A 335 10.00 -40.62 67.01
CA ASN A 335 8.97 -39.80 66.37
C ASN A 335 8.49 -40.40 65.05
N TYR A 336 7.17 -40.45 64.84
CA TYR A 336 6.54 -40.96 63.64
C TYR A 336 5.42 -40.03 63.13
N THR A 337 5.45 -39.72 61.83
CA THR A 337 4.46 -38.87 61.17
C THR A 337 3.73 -39.66 60.08
N PRO A 338 2.44 -40.00 60.25
CA PRO A 338 1.67 -40.69 59.22
C PRO A 338 1.49 -39.79 57.99
N ALA A 339 1.84 -40.30 56.81
CA ALA A 339 1.71 -39.55 55.56
C ALA A 339 0.36 -39.78 54.84
N LYS A 340 -0.42 -40.77 55.27
CA LYS A 340 -1.68 -41.16 54.63
C LYS A 340 -2.74 -41.49 55.67
N ALA A 341 -3.99 -41.23 55.31
CA ALA A 341 -5.15 -41.67 56.08
C ALA A 341 -5.36 -43.17 55.89
N GLY A 342 -5.84 -43.83 56.94
CA GLY A 342 -6.07 -45.27 56.94
C GLY A 342 -5.85 -45.88 58.31
N LYS A 343 -5.96 -47.21 58.38
CA LYS A 343 -5.75 -47.96 59.61
C LYS A 343 -4.31 -48.45 59.69
N TYR A 344 -3.67 -48.26 60.83
CA TYR A 344 -2.27 -48.60 61.06
C TYR A 344 -2.11 -49.49 62.29
N LEU A 345 -1.13 -50.41 62.24
CA LEU A 345 -0.58 -51.03 63.45
C LEU A 345 0.77 -50.39 63.75
N ILE A 346 0.97 -49.94 64.98
CA ILE A 346 2.27 -49.43 65.47
C ILE A 346 2.86 -50.47 66.41
N GLY A 347 4.11 -50.85 66.17
CA GLY A 347 4.78 -51.96 66.82
C GLY A 347 6.15 -51.65 67.38
N ILE A 348 6.48 -52.31 68.48
CA ILE A 348 7.85 -52.35 69.00
C ILE A 348 8.23 -53.80 69.25
N HIS A 349 9.40 -54.20 68.75
CA HIS A 349 10.07 -55.45 69.14
C HIS A 349 11.17 -55.13 70.14
N VAL A 350 11.40 -56.03 71.09
CA VAL A 350 12.51 -55.96 72.04
C VAL A 350 13.33 -57.23 72.07
N LYS A 351 14.60 -57.11 72.44
CA LYS A 351 15.46 -58.24 72.80
C LYS A 351 16.53 -57.86 73.81
N ASP A 352 17.00 -58.84 74.56
CA ASP A 352 18.17 -58.73 75.42
C ASP A 352 19.40 -58.45 74.58
N LYS A 353 20.33 -57.66 75.12
CA LYS A 353 21.57 -57.27 74.45
C LYS A 353 22.40 -58.46 73.94
N TYR A 354 22.32 -59.61 74.62
CA TYR A 354 23.04 -60.83 74.26
C TYR A 354 22.15 -61.91 73.62
N SER A 355 20.86 -61.63 73.40
CA SER A 355 19.97 -62.59 72.73
C SER A 355 20.40 -62.84 71.29
N LYS A 356 20.48 -64.13 70.92
CA LYS A 356 20.73 -64.59 69.54
C LYS A 356 19.44 -64.72 68.73
N GLU A 357 18.28 -64.52 69.36
CA GLU A 357 16.99 -64.53 68.69
C GLU A 357 16.79 -63.24 67.88
N ASN A 358 15.93 -63.30 66.86
CA ASN A 358 15.57 -62.13 66.06
C ASN A 358 14.81 -61.09 66.90
N LEU A 359 14.01 -61.56 67.86
CA LEU A 359 13.34 -60.76 68.91
C LEU A 359 13.02 -61.67 70.10
N ASP A 360 12.92 -61.09 71.30
CA ASP A 360 12.48 -61.82 72.50
C ASP A 360 10.99 -61.60 72.79
N ASP A 361 10.47 -60.39 72.57
CA ASP A 361 9.08 -60.01 72.82
C ASP A 361 8.61 -58.85 71.92
N PHE A 362 7.30 -58.64 71.75
CA PHE A 362 6.73 -57.56 70.94
C PHE A 362 5.29 -57.17 71.34
N ILE A 363 4.89 -55.94 71.01
CA ILE A 363 3.51 -55.44 71.14
C ILE A 363 3.14 -54.64 69.88
N TYR A 364 1.90 -54.80 69.42
CA TYR A 364 1.30 -54.04 68.31
C TYR A 364 -0.02 -53.40 68.73
N GLU A 365 -0.17 -52.10 68.45
CA GLU A 365 -1.36 -51.31 68.78
C GLU A 365 -2.03 -50.72 67.53
N ASN A 366 -3.36 -50.66 67.50
CA ASN A 366 -4.14 -50.17 66.36
C ASN A 366 -4.41 -48.66 66.44
N TYR A 367 -4.26 -47.97 65.32
CA TYR A 367 -4.61 -46.55 65.18
C TYR A 367 -5.31 -46.24 63.86
N ASP A 368 -6.40 -45.46 63.92
CA ASP A 368 -7.12 -44.93 62.77
C ASP A 368 -6.62 -43.50 62.46
N VAL A 369 -5.99 -43.31 61.30
CA VAL A 369 -5.45 -42.02 60.84
C VAL A 369 -6.48 -41.33 59.94
N SER A 370 -6.93 -40.14 60.33
CA SER A 370 -7.91 -39.32 59.58
C SER A 370 -7.32 -38.01 59.04
N ILE A 371 -8.01 -37.39 58.08
CA ILE A 371 -7.68 -36.08 57.49
C ILE A 371 -8.65 -35.04 58.04
N SER A 372 -8.14 -33.92 58.55
CA SER A 372 -8.96 -32.77 58.96
C SER A 372 -9.56 -32.06 57.74
N LYS A 373 -10.75 -31.47 57.90
CA LYS A 373 -11.38 -30.61 56.88
C LYS A 373 -11.10 -29.15 57.21
N ALA A 374 -10.82 -28.33 56.19
CA ALA A 374 -10.74 -26.88 56.35
C ALA A 374 -12.14 -26.26 56.44
N LYS A 375 -12.26 -25.15 57.18
CA LYS A 375 -13.49 -24.33 57.26
C LYS A 375 -13.18 -22.89 56.85
N LEU A 376 -14.10 -22.23 56.16
CA LEU A 376 -13.98 -20.83 55.73
C LEU A 376 -14.88 -19.95 56.59
N GLU A 377 -14.30 -19.02 57.34
CA GLU A 377 -15.06 -18.19 58.29
C GLU A 377 -15.74 -17.01 57.61
N LYS A 378 -15.03 -16.32 56.71
CA LYS A 378 -15.55 -15.17 55.95
C LYS A 378 -14.77 -14.90 54.67
N VAL A 379 -15.43 -14.17 53.76
CA VAL A 379 -14.85 -13.60 52.54
C VAL A 379 -15.01 -12.09 52.58
N GLU A 380 -13.93 -11.36 52.30
CA GLU A 380 -13.94 -9.89 52.23
C GLU A 380 -13.45 -9.43 50.85
N VAL A 381 -14.15 -8.47 50.26
CA VAL A 381 -13.68 -7.74 49.08
C VAL A 381 -13.33 -6.33 49.50
N SER A 382 -12.13 -5.86 49.15
CA SER A 382 -11.66 -4.52 49.52
C SER A 382 -11.08 -3.76 48.32
N TYR A 383 -11.13 -2.44 48.40
CA TYR A 383 -10.56 -1.51 47.42
C TYR A 383 -9.69 -0.48 48.15
N ASN A 384 -8.45 -0.29 47.72
CA ASN A 384 -7.47 0.60 48.38
C ASN A 384 -7.39 0.40 49.91
N GLY A 385 -7.46 -0.84 50.36
CA GLY A 385 -7.39 -1.21 51.79
C GLY A 385 -8.69 -1.06 52.58
N SER A 386 -9.77 -0.54 51.99
CA SER A 386 -11.08 -0.43 52.64
C SER A 386 -12.03 -1.55 52.19
N VAL A 387 -12.69 -2.22 53.15
CA VAL A 387 -13.65 -3.30 52.88
C VAL A 387 -14.94 -2.74 52.28
N ILE A 388 -15.43 -3.38 51.21
CA ILE A 388 -16.68 -3.02 50.53
C ILE A 388 -17.86 -3.69 51.23
N THR A 389 -18.68 -2.90 51.90
CA THR A 389 -19.85 -3.37 52.68
C THR A 389 -21.19 -3.15 51.99
N ASN A 390 -21.27 -2.22 51.03
CA ASN A 390 -22.51 -1.92 50.30
C ASN A 390 -22.77 -2.88 49.12
N GLY A 391 -21.86 -3.82 48.85
CA GLY A 391 -21.97 -4.75 47.73
C GLY A 391 -21.79 -4.10 46.35
N GLU A 392 -21.28 -2.87 46.26
CA GLU A 392 -21.05 -2.19 44.98
C GLU A 392 -19.55 -2.11 44.64
N ILE A 393 -19.20 -2.57 43.44
CA ILE A 393 -17.85 -2.51 42.88
C ILE A 393 -17.91 -1.93 41.46
N GLY A 394 -16.77 -1.52 40.90
CA GLY A 394 -16.68 -0.82 39.63
C GLY A 394 -15.96 -1.63 38.56
N VAL A 395 -16.39 -1.50 37.30
CA VAL A 395 -15.65 -2.04 36.15
C VAL A 395 -14.26 -1.42 36.09
N GLY A 396 -13.24 -2.22 35.79
CA GLY A 396 -11.86 -1.75 35.56
C GLY A 396 -11.05 -1.48 36.84
N LYS A 397 -11.69 -1.48 38.02
CA LYS A 397 -11.02 -1.33 39.31
C LYS A 397 -10.52 -2.68 39.82
N SER A 398 -9.30 -2.71 40.36
CA SER A 398 -8.70 -3.90 40.95
C SER A 398 -9.10 -4.02 42.43
N TYR A 399 -9.81 -5.08 42.78
CA TYR A 399 -10.28 -5.38 44.13
C TYR A 399 -9.50 -6.54 44.73
N VAL A 400 -9.20 -6.47 46.02
CA VAL A 400 -8.58 -7.59 46.76
C VAL A 400 -9.68 -8.44 47.37
N ILE A 401 -9.83 -9.67 46.91
CA ILE A 401 -10.68 -10.70 47.51
C ILE A 401 -9.82 -11.45 48.53
N LYS A 402 -10.28 -11.59 49.77
CA LYS A 402 -9.54 -12.24 50.85
C LYS A 402 -10.43 -13.21 51.63
N GLY A 403 -9.93 -14.42 51.83
CA GLY A 403 -10.57 -15.47 52.61
C GLY A 403 -9.88 -15.67 53.95
N TYR A 404 -10.65 -16.06 54.96
CA TYR A 404 -10.14 -16.39 56.29
C TYR A 404 -10.53 -17.83 56.60
N GLY A 405 -9.72 -18.76 56.12
CA GLY A 405 -9.91 -20.19 56.34
C GLY A 405 -9.01 -20.70 57.46
N ASN A 406 -9.48 -21.71 58.18
CA ASN A 406 -8.70 -22.42 59.19
C ASN A 406 -8.65 -23.93 58.89
N SER A 407 -7.49 -24.51 59.11
CA SER A 407 -7.30 -25.97 59.17
C SER A 407 -6.02 -26.29 59.93
N GLU A 408 -5.99 -27.42 60.60
CA GLU A 408 -4.85 -27.86 61.42
C GLU A 408 -3.57 -28.09 60.60
N ASN A 409 -3.70 -28.49 59.33
CA ASN A 409 -2.56 -28.76 58.43
C ASN A 409 -2.26 -27.63 57.43
N GLY A 410 -2.94 -26.49 57.58
CA GLY A 410 -2.92 -25.40 56.61
C GLY A 410 -4.02 -25.51 55.55
N VAL A 411 -4.35 -24.36 54.96
CA VAL A 411 -5.51 -24.20 54.06
C VAL A 411 -5.04 -23.87 52.66
N LEU A 412 -5.64 -24.53 51.68
CA LEU A 412 -5.53 -24.17 50.27
C LEU A 412 -6.81 -23.42 49.85
N TYR A 413 -6.64 -22.28 49.17
CA TYR A 413 -7.71 -21.39 48.73
C TYR A 413 -7.83 -21.40 47.20
N GLN A 414 -9.05 -21.45 46.68
CA GLN A 414 -9.37 -21.32 45.26
C GLN A 414 -10.42 -20.22 45.07
N PHE A 415 -10.27 -19.35 44.08
CA PHE A 415 -11.09 -18.14 43.92
C PHE A 415 -11.99 -18.22 42.68
N TRP A 416 -13.25 -17.84 42.85
CA TRP A 416 -14.30 -17.96 41.85
C TRP A 416 -15.14 -16.70 41.71
N VAL A 417 -15.59 -16.46 40.49
CA VAL A 417 -16.56 -15.42 40.18
C VAL A 417 -17.64 -15.96 39.25
N LYS A 418 -18.91 -15.68 39.53
CA LYS A 418 -20.06 -16.00 38.68
C LYS A 418 -20.63 -14.74 38.07
N ASP A 419 -20.70 -14.63 36.75
CA ASP A 419 -21.54 -13.61 36.09
C ASP A 419 -22.99 -14.11 36.11
N LEU A 420 -23.86 -13.43 36.86
CA LEU A 420 -25.27 -13.83 36.99
C LEU A 420 -26.09 -13.57 35.72
N SER A 421 -25.61 -12.71 34.80
CA SER A 421 -26.28 -12.48 33.52
C SER A 421 -26.11 -13.65 32.54
N THR A 422 -24.99 -14.36 32.63
CA THR A 422 -24.70 -15.55 31.81
C THR A 422 -24.84 -16.85 32.61
N ASN A 423 -25.17 -16.73 33.89
CA ASN A 423 -25.22 -17.81 34.87
C ASN A 423 -23.96 -18.69 34.90
N SER A 424 -22.80 -18.12 34.54
CA SER A 424 -21.56 -18.87 34.26
C SER A 424 -20.49 -18.60 35.31
N TRP A 425 -19.86 -19.67 35.81
CA TRP A 425 -18.75 -19.62 36.77
C TRP A 425 -17.41 -19.53 36.06
N THR A 426 -16.52 -18.70 36.60
CA THR A 426 -15.12 -18.57 36.18
C THR A 426 -14.21 -18.77 37.38
N MET A 427 -13.28 -19.71 37.28
CA MET A 427 -12.19 -19.85 38.24
C MET A 427 -11.16 -18.76 37.93
N ILE A 428 -11.00 -17.81 38.84
CA ILE A 428 -10.04 -16.71 38.66
C ILE A 428 -8.68 -17.04 39.28
N ARG A 429 -8.62 -18.05 40.16
CA ARG A 429 -7.38 -18.61 40.69
C ARG A 429 -7.57 -20.03 41.20
N ASP A 430 -6.66 -20.93 40.85
CA ASP A 430 -6.65 -22.29 41.37
C ASP A 430 -6.16 -22.36 42.84
N TYR A 431 -6.22 -23.56 43.44
CA TYR A 431 -5.82 -23.84 44.82
C TYR A 431 -4.37 -23.44 45.12
N GLY A 432 -4.17 -22.67 46.19
CA GLY A 432 -2.86 -22.27 46.69
C GLY A 432 -2.91 -21.78 48.14
N GLU A 433 -1.74 -21.67 48.79
CA GLU A 433 -1.64 -21.34 50.23
C GLU A 433 -1.96 -19.86 50.54
N THR A 434 -1.93 -18.97 49.54
CA THR A 434 -2.24 -17.55 49.75
C THR A 434 -3.73 -17.31 49.86
N ASN A 435 -4.14 -16.56 50.87
CA ASN A 435 -5.56 -16.33 51.19
C ASN A 435 -6.17 -15.10 50.53
N SER A 436 -5.47 -14.44 49.61
CA SER A 436 -5.98 -13.30 48.86
C SER A 436 -5.69 -13.36 47.37
N PHE A 437 -6.48 -12.64 46.59
CA PHE A 437 -6.33 -12.52 45.14
C PHE A 437 -6.89 -11.19 44.62
N ASN A 438 -6.24 -10.60 43.62
CA ASN A 438 -6.69 -9.37 42.98
C ASN A 438 -7.61 -9.68 41.80
N TYR A 439 -8.79 -9.09 41.78
CA TYR A 439 -9.78 -9.28 40.73
C TYR A 439 -10.24 -7.94 40.14
N THR A 440 -10.22 -7.83 38.82
CA THR A 440 -10.68 -6.65 38.08
C THR A 440 -11.89 -7.03 37.23
N PRO A 441 -13.11 -6.62 37.59
CA PRO A 441 -14.32 -6.90 36.81
C PRO A 441 -14.24 -6.20 35.45
N ALA A 442 -14.43 -6.96 34.37
CA ALA A 442 -14.39 -6.42 33.00
C ALA A 442 -15.75 -5.92 32.48
N LYS A 443 -16.86 -6.29 33.14
CA LYS A 443 -18.22 -6.03 32.66
C LYS A 443 -19.16 -5.68 33.80
N ALA A 444 -20.04 -4.70 33.58
CA ALA A 444 -21.10 -4.34 34.52
C ALA A 444 -22.15 -5.45 34.65
N GLY A 445 -22.72 -5.59 35.84
CA GLY A 445 -23.73 -6.61 36.12
C GLY A 445 -23.69 -7.10 37.56
N LYS A 446 -24.51 -8.11 37.88
CA LYS A 446 -24.51 -8.76 39.19
C LYS A 446 -23.60 -9.98 39.16
N TYR A 447 -22.77 -10.12 40.19
CA TYR A 447 -21.79 -11.19 40.32
C TYR A 447 -21.88 -11.86 41.69
N LEU A 448 -21.58 -13.16 41.73
CA LEU A 448 -21.17 -13.83 42.97
C LEU A 448 -19.65 -13.90 42.98
N ILE A 449 -19.01 -13.48 44.06
CA ILE A 449 -17.58 -13.67 44.29
C ILE A 449 -17.43 -14.62 45.46
N GLY A 450 -16.62 -15.66 45.33
CA GLY A 450 -16.38 -16.54 46.44
C GLY A 450 -15.09 -17.32 46.39
N ILE A 451 -14.89 -18.06 47.48
CA ILE A 451 -13.67 -18.78 47.76
C ILE A 451 -14.05 -20.19 48.19
N HIS A 452 -13.38 -21.18 47.61
CA HIS A 452 -13.38 -22.55 48.11
C HIS A 452 -12.13 -22.76 48.94
N VAL A 453 -12.25 -23.52 50.03
CA VAL A 453 -11.11 -23.93 50.85
C VAL A 453 -11.04 -25.44 50.97
N LYS A 454 -9.84 -25.96 51.18
CA LYS A 454 -9.62 -27.34 51.63
C LYS A 454 -8.36 -27.47 52.46
N ASP A 455 -8.31 -28.49 53.31
CA ASP A 455 -7.11 -28.90 54.02
C ASP A 455 -6.06 -29.35 53.01
N LYS A 456 -4.80 -29.07 53.31
CA LYS A 456 -3.66 -29.42 52.46
C LYS A 456 -3.60 -30.90 52.05
N TYR A 457 -4.13 -31.80 52.87
CA TYR A 457 -4.17 -33.24 52.62
C TYR A 457 -5.56 -33.77 52.22
N SER A 458 -6.58 -32.91 52.14
CA SER A 458 -7.92 -33.33 51.73
C SER A 458 -7.93 -33.86 50.29
N LYS A 459 -8.61 -35.00 50.11
CA LYS A 459 -8.86 -35.61 48.80
C LYS A 459 -10.16 -35.14 48.16
N GLU A 460 -10.97 -34.38 48.89
CA GLU A 460 -12.18 -33.78 48.38
C GLU A 460 -11.85 -32.63 47.43
N ASN A 461 -12.79 -32.31 46.52
CA ASN A 461 -12.63 -31.18 45.61
C ASN A 461 -12.56 -29.86 46.38
N LEU A 462 -13.34 -29.73 47.45
CA LEU A 462 -13.32 -28.65 48.44
C LEU A 462 -13.84 -29.20 49.78
N ASP A 463 -13.45 -28.58 50.89
CA ASP A 463 -13.99 -28.87 52.22
C ASP A 463 -15.10 -27.89 52.62
N ASP A 464 -14.97 -26.61 52.27
CA ASP A 464 -15.94 -25.55 52.58
C ASP A 464 -15.88 -24.39 51.56
N PHE A 465 -16.92 -23.54 51.50
CA PHE A 465 -17.00 -22.39 50.59
C PHE A 465 -17.93 -21.28 51.08
N ILE A 466 -17.70 -20.05 50.62
CA ILE A 466 -18.59 -18.88 50.80
C ILE A 466 -18.69 -18.11 49.48
N TYR A 467 -19.89 -17.65 49.14
CA TYR A 467 -20.17 -16.75 48.00
C TYR A 467 -20.90 -15.50 48.46
N GLU A 468 -20.44 -14.34 48.00
CA GLU A 468 -21.00 -13.03 48.31
C GLU A 468 -21.48 -12.31 47.05
N ASN A 469 -22.57 -11.55 47.16
CA ASN A 469 -23.16 -10.82 46.04
C ASN A 469 -22.53 -9.43 45.86
N TYR A 470 -22.16 -9.10 44.62
CA TYR A 470 -21.69 -7.78 44.25
C TYR A 470 -22.34 -7.27 42.97
N THR A 471 -22.71 -6.00 42.95
CA THR A 471 -23.15 -5.28 41.75
C THR A 471 -21.97 -4.49 41.18
N VAL A 472 -21.53 -4.84 39.98
CA VAL A 472 -20.51 -4.12 39.23
C VAL A 472 -21.17 -3.00 38.43
N THR A 473 -20.87 -1.75 38.76
CA THR A 473 -21.37 -0.55 38.09
C THR A 473 -20.30 0.08 37.19
N ILE A 474 -20.73 0.88 36.20
CA ILE A 474 -19.85 1.72 35.39
C ILE A 474 -19.97 3.15 35.92
N SER A 475 -18.84 3.76 36.24
CA SER A 475 -18.79 5.19 36.60
C SER A 475 -19.04 6.01 35.34
N LYS A 476 -19.86 7.05 35.42
CA LYS A 476 -20.02 8.01 34.31
C LYS A 476 -18.87 9.02 34.31
N ALA A 477 -18.34 9.37 33.14
CA ALA A 477 -17.43 10.50 33.01
C ALA A 477 -18.17 11.83 33.18
N LYS A 478 -17.49 12.82 33.76
CA LYS A 478 -17.98 14.20 33.90
C LYS A 478 -17.05 15.16 33.15
N LEU A 479 -17.58 16.13 32.43
CA LEU A 479 -16.80 17.17 31.75
C LEU A 479 -16.86 18.46 32.56
N GLU A 480 -15.70 18.93 33.05
CA GLU A 480 -15.66 20.11 33.93
C GLU A 480 -15.69 21.43 33.15
N LYS A 481 -14.93 21.50 32.06
CA LYS A 481 -14.87 22.68 31.18
C LYS A 481 -14.35 22.35 29.79
N VAL A 482 -14.65 23.24 28.85
CA VAL A 482 -14.10 23.27 27.49
C VAL A 482 -13.34 24.58 27.30
N GLU A 483 -12.15 24.52 26.72
CA GLU A 483 -11.34 25.67 26.39
C GLU A 483 -10.99 25.65 24.90
N VAL A 484 -11.19 26.77 24.23
CA VAL A 484 -10.67 27.00 22.87
C VAL A 484 -9.52 27.99 22.97
N SER A 485 -8.38 27.67 22.36
CA SER A 485 -7.18 28.51 22.41
C SER A 485 -6.56 28.71 21.04
N TYR A 486 -5.91 29.86 20.84
CA TYR A 486 -5.16 30.22 19.65
C TYR A 486 -3.75 30.66 20.03
N ASN A 487 -2.72 30.05 19.42
CA ASN A 487 -1.30 30.29 19.76
C ASN A 487 -1.01 30.24 21.27
N GLY A 488 -1.65 29.30 21.98
CA GLY A 488 -1.47 29.10 23.42
C GLY A 488 -2.32 30.01 24.33
N ASN A 489 -3.03 31.00 23.78
CA ASN A 489 -3.90 31.89 24.56
C ASN A 489 -5.37 31.45 24.46
N VAL A 490 -6.08 31.40 25.59
CA VAL A 490 -7.51 31.04 25.64
C VAL A 490 -8.35 32.15 25.01
N VAL A 491 -9.29 31.78 24.14
CA VAL A 491 -10.26 32.68 23.50
C VAL A 491 -11.39 32.95 24.49
N THR A 492 -11.38 34.13 25.12
CA THR A 492 -12.36 34.52 26.14
C THR A 492 -13.45 35.46 25.63
N ASN A 493 -13.22 36.14 24.51
CA ASN A 493 -14.19 37.06 23.89
C ASN A 493 -15.20 36.34 22.98
N GLY A 494 -15.09 35.02 22.81
CA GLY A 494 -15.94 34.24 21.92
C GLY A 494 -15.66 34.48 20.43
N GLU A 495 -14.57 35.17 20.05
CA GLU A 495 -14.29 35.47 18.64
C GLU A 495 -13.23 34.55 18.06
N MET A 496 -13.52 33.99 16.89
CA MET A 496 -12.60 33.17 16.11
C MET A 496 -12.40 33.77 14.71
N GLY A 497 -11.32 33.40 14.03
CA GLY A 497 -11.01 33.80 12.67
C GLY A 497 -11.05 32.63 11.71
N VAL A 498 -11.58 32.85 10.51
CA VAL A 498 -11.59 31.84 9.44
C VAL A 498 -10.15 31.45 9.06
N GLY A 499 -9.90 30.16 8.82
CA GLY A 499 -8.60 29.65 8.38
C GLY A 499 -7.53 29.56 9.47
N LYS A 500 -7.81 30.02 10.70
CA LYS A 500 -6.92 29.89 11.86
C LYS A 500 -7.15 28.56 12.57
N SER A 501 -6.06 27.86 12.92
CA SER A 501 -6.14 26.60 13.68
C SER A 501 -6.25 26.88 15.18
N TYR A 502 -7.38 26.51 15.77
CA TYR A 502 -7.64 26.61 17.21
C TYR A 502 -7.51 25.25 17.87
N VAL A 503 -6.97 25.23 19.10
CA VAL A 503 -6.93 24.01 19.92
C VAL A 503 -8.16 24.01 20.82
N ILE A 504 -9.06 23.07 20.59
CA ILE A 504 -10.20 22.78 21.46
C ILE A 504 -9.72 21.76 22.49
N LYS A 505 -9.92 22.00 23.77
CA LYS A 505 -9.46 21.14 24.86
C LYS A 505 -10.55 20.93 25.90
N GLY A 506 -10.78 19.66 26.26
CA GLY A 506 -11.72 19.25 27.30
C GLY A 506 -11.01 18.79 28.55
N TYR A 507 -11.64 19.05 29.70
CA TYR A 507 -11.15 18.61 31.00
C TYR A 507 -12.19 17.68 31.62
N GLY A 508 -12.14 16.41 31.20
CA GLY A 508 -13.02 15.36 31.68
C GLY A 508 -12.36 14.54 32.78
N ASN A 509 -13.17 14.05 33.72
CA ASN A 509 -12.74 13.15 34.77
C ASN A 509 -13.59 11.88 34.78
N SER A 510 -12.92 10.73 34.87
CA SER A 510 -13.54 9.44 35.20
C SER A 510 -12.52 8.50 35.83
N ALA A 511 -12.99 7.59 36.69
CA ALA A 511 -12.17 6.64 37.40
C ALA A 511 -11.41 5.65 36.49
N ASN A 512 -11.92 5.37 35.28
CA ASN A 512 -11.32 4.42 34.33
C ASN A 512 -10.68 5.10 33.10
N GLY A 513 -10.55 6.43 33.14
CA GLY A 513 -10.16 7.23 31.98
C GLY A 513 -11.34 7.69 31.13
N VAL A 514 -11.12 8.78 30.40
CA VAL A 514 -12.16 9.49 29.65
C VAL A 514 -11.89 9.37 28.16
N LEU A 515 -12.93 9.08 27.40
CA LEU A 515 -12.93 9.20 25.95
C LEU A 515 -13.63 10.51 25.57
N TYR A 516 -12.99 11.28 24.70
CA TYR A 516 -13.45 12.58 24.22
C TYR A 516 -13.88 12.50 22.75
N GLN A 517 -15.02 13.08 22.41
CA GLN A 517 -15.51 13.25 21.05
C GLN A 517 -15.76 14.74 20.78
N PHE A 518 -15.33 15.24 19.64
CA PHE A 518 -15.34 16.67 19.34
C PHE A 518 -16.35 17.00 18.24
N TRP A 519 -17.14 18.03 18.49
CA TRP A 519 -18.26 18.44 17.63
C TRP A 519 -18.21 19.93 17.35
N VAL A 520 -18.68 20.30 16.16
CA VAL A 520 -18.93 21.68 15.80
C VAL A 520 -20.30 21.76 15.13
N LYS A 521 -21.14 22.70 15.57
CA LYS A 521 -22.40 23.05 14.92
C LYS A 521 -22.23 24.36 14.18
N ASP A 522 -22.53 24.37 12.89
CA ASP A 522 -22.71 25.61 12.13
C ASP A 522 -24.15 26.08 12.35
N LEU A 523 -24.34 27.21 13.02
CA LEU A 523 -25.69 27.72 13.35
C LEU A 523 -26.43 28.27 12.13
N SER A 524 -25.73 28.62 11.04
CA SER A 524 -26.37 29.09 9.81
C SER A 524 -27.12 27.97 9.08
N THR A 525 -26.56 26.75 9.11
CA THR A 525 -27.17 25.54 8.51
C THR A 525 -27.88 24.67 9.55
N ASN A 526 -27.82 25.07 10.82
CA ASN A 526 -28.30 24.31 11.98
C ASN A 526 -27.78 22.85 12.03
N SER A 527 -26.61 22.59 11.44
CA SER A 527 -26.09 21.24 11.21
C SER A 527 -24.87 20.93 12.09
N TRP A 528 -24.88 19.76 12.72
CA TRP A 528 -23.77 19.25 13.53
C TRP A 528 -22.77 18.47 12.67
N THR A 529 -21.49 18.73 12.88
CA THR A 529 -20.37 17.99 12.29
C THR A 529 -19.52 17.39 13.39
N MET A 530 -19.30 16.08 13.35
CA MET A 530 -18.32 15.41 14.19
C MET A 530 -16.93 15.64 13.59
N ILE A 531 -16.11 16.42 14.28
CA ILE A 531 -14.75 16.73 13.79
C ILE A 531 -13.72 15.73 14.32
N ARG A 532 -14.06 14.99 15.37
CA ARG A 532 -13.29 13.84 15.85
C ARG A 532 -14.15 12.87 16.63
N ASP A 533 -14.02 11.58 16.33
CA ASP A 533 -14.67 10.53 17.11
C ASP A 533 -14.00 10.32 18.50
N TYR A 534 -14.62 9.48 19.34
CA TYR A 534 -14.16 9.14 20.68
C TYR A 534 -12.70 8.64 20.70
N GLY A 535 -11.87 9.27 21.54
CA GLY A 535 -10.49 8.89 21.77
C GLY A 535 -9.93 9.45 23.08
N GLU A 536 -8.78 8.94 23.53
CA GLU A 536 -8.19 9.30 24.84
C GLU A 536 -7.58 10.71 24.87
N LEU A 537 -7.24 11.29 23.71
CA LEU A 537 -6.69 12.64 23.63
C LEU A 537 -7.76 13.67 24.00
N ASN A 538 -7.46 14.54 24.96
CA ASN A 538 -8.39 15.55 25.44
C ASN A 538 -8.34 16.87 24.67
N SER A 539 -7.56 16.94 23.58
CA SER A 539 -7.52 18.10 22.69
C SER A 539 -7.65 17.71 21.22
N PHE A 540 -8.07 18.68 20.41
CA PHE A 540 -8.15 18.55 18.97
C PHE A 540 -8.02 19.93 18.29
N ASN A 541 -7.38 19.94 17.12
CA ASN A 541 -7.22 21.16 16.33
C ASN A 541 -8.40 21.34 15.37
N TYR A 542 -9.02 22.50 15.40
CA TYR A 542 -10.13 22.85 14.51
C TYR A 542 -9.84 24.17 13.79
N THR A 543 -10.01 24.15 12.47
CA THR A 543 -9.87 25.32 11.60
C THR A 543 -11.23 25.60 10.96
N PRO A 544 -11.96 26.64 11.40
CA PRO A 544 -13.23 26.99 10.78
C PRO A 544 -13.00 27.46 9.35
N ALA A 545 -13.72 26.87 8.40
CA ALA A 545 -13.60 27.15 6.97
C ALA A 545 -14.50 28.29 6.48
N LYS A 546 -15.49 28.71 7.28
CA LYS A 546 -16.45 29.75 6.93
C LYS A 546 -16.67 30.70 8.10
N ALA A 547 -17.04 31.93 7.79
CA ALA A 547 -17.50 32.89 8.78
C ALA A 547 -18.94 32.54 9.21
N GLY A 548 -19.30 32.84 10.46
CA GLY A 548 -20.61 32.53 11.01
C GLY A 548 -20.56 32.24 12.50
N LYS A 549 -21.71 31.88 13.07
CA LYS A 549 -21.83 31.50 14.48
C LYS A 549 -21.69 29.99 14.63
N TYR A 550 -20.86 29.53 15.54
CA TYR A 550 -20.57 28.13 15.78
C TYR A 550 -20.81 27.74 17.23
N LEU A 551 -21.34 26.54 17.47
CA LEU A 551 -21.21 25.87 18.77
C LEU A 551 -20.06 24.89 18.69
N ILE A 552 -19.07 25.02 19.56
CA ILE A 552 -17.99 24.05 19.72
C ILE A 552 -18.29 23.18 20.93
N GLY A 553 -18.27 21.88 20.73
CA GLY A 553 -18.71 20.91 21.70
C GLY A 553 -17.74 19.78 21.95
N ILE A 554 -17.71 19.31 23.19
CA ILE A 554 -17.04 18.06 23.55
C ILE A 554 -18.05 17.17 24.26
N HIS A 555 -18.17 15.94 23.79
CA HIS A 555 -18.83 14.87 24.54
C HIS A 555 -17.77 14.03 25.23
N VAL A 556 -18.05 13.59 26.46
CA VAL A 556 -17.21 12.66 27.19
C VAL A 556 -17.97 11.41 27.56
N LYS A 557 -17.24 10.30 27.69
CA LYS A 557 -17.72 9.09 28.37
C LYS A 557 -16.61 8.34 29.04
N ASP A 558 -16.94 7.56 30.05
CA ASP A 558 -16.04 6.59 30.65
C ASP A 558 -15.65 5.55 29.59
N LYS A 559 -14.41 5.10 29.64
CA LYS A 559 -13.86 4.12 28.70
C LYS A 559 -14.69 2.83 28.60
N HIS A 560 -15.45 2.49 29.63
CA HIS A 560 -16.32 1.31 29.69
C HIS A 560 -17.82 1.63 29.61
N SER A 561 -18.22 2.89 29.44
CA SER A 561 -19.63 3.27 29.28
C SER A 561 -20.23 2.69 28.02
N LYS A 562 -21.46 2.17 28.15
CA LYS A 562 -22.29 1.70 27.01
C LYS A 562 -23.21 2.77 26.47
N GLU A 563 -23.31 3.91 27.17
CA GLU A 563 -24.08 5.04 26.69
C GLU A 563 -23.34 5.72 25.51
N ASN A 564 -24.10 6.43 24.68
CA ASN A 564 -23.53 7.17 23.56
C ASN A 564 -22.61 8.30 24.06
N LEU A 565 -22.96 8.94 25.18
CA LEU A 565 -22.15 9.89 25.94
C LEU A 565 -22.58 9.86 27.42
N ASP A 566 -21.67 10.25 28.32
CA ASP A 566 -21.98 10.41 29.75
C ASP A 566 -22.26 11.87 30.12
N ASP A 567 -21.52 12.82 29.53
CA ASP A 567 -21.64 14.26 29.78
C ASP A 567 -21.16 15.08 28.56
N PHE A 568 -21.53 16.36 28.48
CA PHE A 568 -21.14 17.26 27.40
C PHE A 568 -21.19 18.75 27.77
N ILE A 569 -20.41 19.56 27.06
CA ILE A 569 -20.46 21.03 27.13
C ILE A 569 -20.39 21.59 25.71
N TYR A 570 -21.17 22.64 25.44
CA TYR A 570 -21.18 23.42 24.20
C TYR A 570 -20.93 24.90 24.48
N GLU A 571 -19.99 25.49 23.75
CA GLU A 571 -19.62 26.90 23.86
C GLU A 571 -19.86 27.63 22.54
N ASN A 572 -20.31 28.89 22.61
CA ASN A 572 -20.59 29.72 21.44
C ASN A 572 -19.36 30.48 20.98
N TYR A 573 -19.11 30.49 19.66
CA TYR A 573 -18.06 31.29 19.05
C TYR A 573 -18.56 31.98 17.76
N ASP A 574 -18.27 33.27 17.63
CA ASP A 574 -18.49 34.05 16.42
C ASP A 574 -17.21 34.02 15.58
N VAL A 575 -17.25 33.33 14.43
CA VAL A 575 -16.14 33.28 13.47
C VAL A 575 -16.30 34.44 12.50
N SER A 576 -15.37 35.39 12.57
CA SER A 576 -15.32 36.57 11.71
C SER A 576 -14.24 36.45 10.64
N ILE A 577 -14.44 37.15 9.52
CA ILE A 577 -13.45 37.29 8.46
C ILE A 577 -13.13 38.77 8.26
N SER A 578 -11.84 39.08 8.11
CA SER A 578 -11.41 40.42 7.70
C SER A 578 -11.50 40.52 6.19
N LYS A 579 -12.26 41.48 5.67
CA LYS A 579 -12.35 41.78 4.23
C LYS A 579 -11.00 42.24 3.68
N ALA A 580 -10.64 41.80 2.48
CA ALA A 580 -9.49 42.33 1.76
C ALA A 580 -9.77 43.76 1.27
N LYS A 581 -8.74 44.59 1.23
CA LYS A 581 -8.79 45.94 0.68
C LYS A 581 -7.77 46.09 -0.44
N LEU A 582 -8.15 46.77 -1.53
CA LEU A 582 -7.26 47.07 -2.65
C LEU A 582 -6.80 48.52 -2.53
N GLU A 583 -5.48 48.74 -2.48
CA GLU A 583 -4.89 50.06 -2.26
C GLU A 583 -4.63 50.80 -3.57
N LYS A 584 -4.10 50.10 -4.59
CA LYS A 584 -3.82 50.69 -5.91
C LYS A 584 -3.75 49.64 -7.02
N VAL A 585 -3.93 50.13 -8.25
CA VAL A 585 -3.76 49.39 -9.51
C VAL A 585 -2.67 50.07 -10.33
N GLU A 586 -1.76 49.29 -10.90
CA GLU A 586 -0.69 49.76 -11.78
C GLU A 586 -0.73 49.01 -13.11
N VAL A 587 -0.56 49.73 -14.20
CA VAL A 587 -0.35 49.18 -15.54
C VAL A 587 1.07 49.52 -15.97
N SER A 588 1.81 48.54 -16.46
CA SER A 588 3.21 48.73 -16.84
C SER A 588 3.55 48.04 -18.16
N TYR A 589 4.56 48.57 -18.85
CA TYR A 589 5.13 47.98 -20.08
C TYR A 589 6.63 47.88 -19.93
N ASN A 590 7.20 46.69 -20.17
CA ASN A 590 8.63 46.40 -19.98
C ASN A 590 9.17 46.86 -18.61
N GLY A 591 8.36 46.74 -17.55
CA GLY A 591 8.72 47.13 -16.18
C GLY A 591 8.52 48.60 -15.83
N ASN A 592 8.14 49.47 -16.77
CA ASN A 592 7.87 50.89 -16.51
C ASN A 592 6.36 51.14 -16.34
N VAL A 593 5.98 51.83 -15.27
CA VAL A 593 4.57 52.19 -14.99
C VAL A 593 4.09 53.26 -15.97
N ILE A 594 2.88 53.07 -16.50
CA ILE A 594 2.23 53.96 -17.46
C ILE A 594 1.34 54.94 -16.70
N THR A 595 1.62 56.23 -16.81
CA THR A 595 0.98 57.28 -16.01
C THR A 595 -0.01 58.13 -16.81
N ASN A 596 0.11 58.18 -18.14
CA ASN A 596 -0.80 58.92 -19.03
C ASN A 596 -2.08 58.15 -19.37
N SER A 597 -2.25 56.92 -18.85
CA SER A 597 -3.41 56.06 -19.13
C SER A 597 -3.59 55.69 -20.61
N GLU A 598 -2.54 55.82 -21.44
CA GLU A 598 -2.57 55.45 -22.86
C GLU A 598 -1.66 54.24 -23.10
N ILE A 599 -2.22 53.22 -23.76
CA ILE A 599 -1.50 52.00 -24.16
C ILE A 599 -1.75 51.73 -25.64
N GLU A 600 -1.03 50.80 -26.26
CA GLU A 600 -1.14 50.52 -27.70
C GLU A 600 -1.60 49.08 -27.95
N THR A 601 -2.32 48.86 -29.06
CA THR A 601 -2.71 47.52 -29.49
C THR A 601 -1.49 46.63 -29.77
N GLY A 602 -1.58 45.35 -29.43
CA GLY A 602 -0.57 44.34 -29.76
C GLY A 602 0.66 44.31 -28.83
N LYS A 603 0.81 45.27 -27.91
CA LYS A 603 1.84 45.25 -26.86
C LYS A 603 1.33 44.51 -25.63
N ASN A 604 2.22 43.83 -24.90
CA ASN A 604 1.86 43.06 -23.71
C ASN A 604 2.11 43.88 -22.44
N TYR A 605 1.04 44.24 -21.73
CA TYR A 605 1.06 45.08 -20.54
C TYR A 605 0.86 44.26 -19.28
N THR A 606 1.60 44.55 -18.23
CA THR A 606 1.41 43.94 -16.92
C THR A 606 0.49 44.82 -16.08
N ILE A 607 -0.68 44.29 -15.74
CA ILE A 607 -1.63 44.87 -14.79
C ILE A 607 -1.33 44.27 -13.42
N LYS A 608 -1.14 45.11 -12.40
CA LYS A 608 -0.74 44.68 -11.06
C LYS A 608 -1.58 45.39 -9.99
N GLY A 609 -2.10 44.61 -9.05
CA GLY A 609 -2.84 45.09 -7.90
C GLY A 609 -2.00 45.02 -6.62
N TYR A 610 -2.23 45.98 -5.73
CA TYR A 610 -1.62 45.99 -4.40
C TYR A 610 -2.74 46.05 -3.38
N GLY A 611 -3.04 44.91 -2.76
CA GLY A 611 -4.03 44.83 -1.69
C GLY A 611 -3.42 44.29 -0.41
N ASN A 612 -4.17 44.44 0.68
CA ASN A 612 -3.86 43.86 1.97
C ASN A 612 -5.04 43.03 2.53
N SER A 613 -4.72 41.88 3.12
CA SER A 613 -5.63 41.12 3.98
C SER A 613 -4.84 40.31 4.99
N LYS A 614 -5.44 40.02 6.15
CA LYS A 614 -4.80 39.23 7.21
C LYS A 614 -4.60 37.76 6.84
N ASN A 615 -5.39 37.20 5.90
CA ASN A 615 -5.35 35.77 5.56
C ASN A 615 -4.86 35.48 4.13
N GLY A 616 -4.34 36.49 3.43
CA GLY A 616 -4.01 36.40 2.00
C GLY A 616 -5.16 36.84 1.10
N ILE A 617 -4.83 37.17 -0.14
CA ILE A 617 -5.73 37.85 -1.08
C ILE A 617 -5.81 37.05 -2.37
N LEU A 618 -7.02 36.97 -2.92
CA LEU A 618 -7.25 36.51 -4.28
C LEU A 618 -7.56 37.73 -5.17
N TYR A 619 -6.90 37.80 -6.32
CA TYR A 619 -7.02 38.85 -7.32
C TYR A 619 -7.71 38.32 -8.57
N GLN A 620 -8.68 39.07 -9.08
CA GLN A 620 -9.36 38.80 -10.34
C GLN A 620 -9.25 40.05 -11.23
N PHE A 621 -8.92 39.86 -12.50
CA PHE A 621 -8.58 40.94 -13.43
C PHE A 621 -9.61 41.03 -14.55
N TRP A 622 -10.04 42.25 -14.83
CA TRP A 622 -11.10 42.55 -15.77
C TRP A 622 -10.73 43.72 -16.66
N VAL A 623 -11.27 43.74 -17.88
CA VAL A 623 -11.33 44.94 -18.72
C VAL A 623 -12.74 45.17 -19.21
N LYS A 624 -13.20 46.42 -19.14
CA LYS A 624 -14.48 46.84 -19.72
C LYS A 624 -14.21 47.59 -21.01
N ASP A 625 -14.79 47.14 -22.10
CA ASP A 625 -14.89 47.97 -23.30
C ASP A 625 -16.03 48.97 -23.11
N LEU A 626 -15.70 50.28 -23.09
CA LEU A 626 -16.70 51.33 -22.86
C LEU A 626 -17.60 51.56 -24.07
N TYR A 627 -17.21 51.12 -25.27
CA TYR A 627 -18.03 51.23 -26.47
C TYR A 627 -19.16 50.19 -26.48
N THR A 628 -18.82 48.92 -26.24
CA THR A 628 -19.81 47.83 -26.14
C THR A 628 -20.43 47.72 -24.75
N ASN A 629 -19.97 48.53 -23.80
CA ASN A 629 -20.32 48.51 -22.38
C ASN A 629 -20.16 47.12 -21.73
N SER A 630 -19.23 46.29 -22.25
CA SER A 630 -19.10 44.88 -21.91
C SER A 630 -17.82 44.59 -21.13
N TRP A 631 -17.93 43.80 -20.06
CA TRP A 631 -16.81 43.34 -19.25
C TRP A 631 -16.25 42.03 -19.79
N THR A 632 -14.92 41.93 -19.87
CA THR A 632 -14.18 40.72 -20.21
C THR A 632 -13.24 40.38 -19.06
N MET A 633 -13.31 39.15 -18.56
CA MET A 633 -12.39 38.65 -17.54
C MET A 633 -11.06 38.28 -18.20
N ILE A 634 -9.97 38.88 -17.74
CA ILE A 634 -8.61 38.57 -18.21
C ILE A 634 -8.05 37.38 -17.42
N LYS A 635 -8.33 37.35 -16.11
CA LYS A 635 -7.83 36.31 -15.21
C LYS A 635 -8.76 36.15 -14.03
N ASP A 636 -9.15 34.91 -13.75
CA ASP A 636 -10.00 34.59 -12.61
C ASP A 636 -9.24 34.68 -11.27
N TYR A 637 -9.95 34.62 -10.15
CA TYR A 637 -9.39 34.73 -8.80
C TYR A 637 -8.20 33.80 -8.56
N GLY A 638 -7.03 34.39 -8.25
CA GLY A 638 -5.82 33.67 -7.85
C GLY A 638 -4.92 34.48 -6.91
N GLU A 639 -3.92 33.85 -6.30
CA GLU A 639 -3.01 34.53 -5.36
C GLU A 639 -2.03 35.49 -6.05
N GLU A 640 -1.85 35.34 -7.37
CA GLU A 640 -0.98 36.21 -8.17
C GLU A 640 -1.58 37.61 -8.31
N ASN A 641 -0.89 38.61 -7.77
CA ASN A 641 -1.32 40.00 -7.82
C ASN A 641 -1.02 40.72 -9.14
N SER A 642 -0.62 39.99 -10.18
CA SER A 642 -0.44 40.55 -11.52
C SER A 642 -0.91 39.60 -12.62
N THR A 643 -1.22 40.19 -13.77
CA THR A 643 -1.48 39.48 -15.02
C THR A 643 -0.95 40.27 -16.20
N ASN A 644 -0.69 39.57 -17.29
CA ASN A 644 -0.38 40.17 -18.57
C ASN A 644 -1.66 40.31 -19.40
N TRP A 645 -1.78 41.42 -20.12
CA TRP A 645 -2.87 41.70 -21.03
C TRP A 645 -2.34 42.34 -22.30
N GLN A 646 -2.71 41.73 -23.43
CA GLN A 646 -2.38 42.23 -24.76
C GLN A 646 -3.67 42.70 -25.44
N PRO A 647 -3.97 44.00 -25.42
CA PRO A 647 -5.17 44.51 -26.08
C PRO A 647 -5.02 44.42 -27.60
N THR A 648 -6.04 43.90 -28.26
CA THR A 648 -6.04 43.75 -29.72
C THR A 648 -6.87 44.80 -30.43
N ILE A 649 -7.75 45.52 -29.74
CA ILE A 649 -8.68 46.50 -30.33
C ILE A 649 -8.51 47.86 -29.65
N GLY A 650 -8.36 48.93 -30.44
CA GLY A 650 -8.26 50.30 -29.93
C GLY A 650 -9.53 50.80 -29.24
N GLY A 651 -9.45 51.92 -28.51
CA GLY A 651 -10.60 52.60 -27.90
C GLY A 651 -10.48 52.87 -26.40
N LYS A 652 -11.59 53.25 -25.74
CA LYS A 652 -11.63 53.56 -24.30
C LYS A 652 -12.08 52.36 -23.48
N TYR A 653 -11.36 52.07 -22.41
CA TYR A 653 -11.57 50.92 -21.54
C TYR A 653 -11.48 51.29 -20.06
N LEU A 654 -12.03 50.44 -19.20
CA LEU A 654 -11.67 50.39 -17.77
C LEU A 654 -10.85 49.14 -17.52
N ILE A 655 -9.72 49.26 -16.84
CA ILE A 655 -8.98 48.13 -16.27
C ILE A 655 -9.43 47.98 -14.83
N GLY A 656 -9.92 46.79 -14.47
CA GLY A 656 -10.44 46.50 -13.15
C GLY A 656 -9.70 45.37 -12.46
N ILE A 657 -9.47 45.55 -11.16
CA ILE A 657 -9.04 44.46 -10.28
C ILE A 657 -10.07 44.34 -9.17
N HIS A 658 -10.62 43.13 -9.00
CA HIS A 658 -11.39 42.77 -7.82
C HIS A 658 -10.49 41.99 -6.88
N VAL A 659 -10.61 42.27 -5.57
CA VAL A 659 -9.94 41.49 -4.53
C VAL A 659 -10.94 40.91 -3.56
N LYS A 660 -10.56 39.78 -2.97
CA LYS A 660 -11.22 39.24 -1.78
C LYS A 660 -10.23 38.52 -0.90
N ASP A 661 -10.54 38.44 0.39
CA ASP A 661 -9.83 37.57 1.31
C ASP A 661 -9.97 36.13 0.82
N LYS A 662 -8.91 35.35 0.96
CA LYS A 662 -8.85 33.96 0.49
C LYS A 662 -10.03 33.10 0.99
N TYR A 663 -10.62 33.43 2.13
CA TYR A 663 -11.75 32.70 2.70
C TYR A 663 -13.09 33.44 2.61
N SER A 664 -13.14 34.58 1.90
CA SER A 664 -14.39 35.34 1.74
C SER A 664 -15.38 34.59 0.85
N ALA A 665 -16.61 34.48 1.34
CA ALA A 665 -17.74 33.94 0.59
C ALA A 665 -18.40 34.99 -0.31
N ASP A 666 -18.07 36.28 -0.13
CA ASP A 666 -18.54 37.35 -0.99
C ASP A 666 -17.91 37.20 -2.39
N THR A 667 -18.62 37.67 -3.42
CA THR A 667 -18.11 37.63 -4.80
C THR A 667 -16.87 38.49 -4.97
N LEU A 668 -16.75 39.59 -4.21
CA LEU A 668 -15.56 40.40 -4.02
C LEU A 668 -15.65 41.15 -2.68
N ASP A 669 -14.52 41.51 -2.07
CA ASP A 669 -14.46 42.36 -0.88
C ASP A 669 -14.23 43.84 -1.23
N ASP A 670 -13.40 44.12 -2.23
CA ASP A 670 -13.05 45.47 -2.68
C ASP A 670 -12.62 45.49 -4.17
N HIS A 671 -12.62 46.65 -4.81
CA HIS A 671 -12.23 46.81 -6.22
C HIS A 671 -11.75 48.23 -6.55
N ILE A 672 -10.95 48.33 -7.63
CA ILE A 672 -10.56 49.60 -8.26
C ILE A 672 -10.72 49.46 -9.78
N TYR A 673 -11.22 50.51 -10.42
CA TYR A 673 -11.35 50.64 -11.87
C TYR A 673 -10.56 51.86 -12.36
N GLU A 674 -9.59 51.65 -13.24
CA GLU A 674 -8.78 52.70 -13.84
C GLU A 674 -9.14 52.89 -15.31
N ASN A 675 -9.24 54.15 -15.75
CA ASN A 675 -9.47 54.46 -17.16
C ASN A 675 -8.22 54.15 -17.99
N CYS A 676 -8.41 53.64 -19.19
CA CYS A 676 -7.32 53.37 -20.13
C CYS A 676 -7.77 53.62 -21.58
N THR A 677 -6.97 54.35 -22.35
CA THR A 677 -7.17 54.53 -23.79
C THR A 677 -6.17 53.68 -24.55
N ILE A 678 -6.67 52.81 -25.41
CA ILE A 678 -5.86 51.93 -26.27
C ILE A 678 -5.76 52.58 -27.64
N LEU A 679 -4.58 53.04 -27.99
CA LEU A 679 -4.23 53.57 -29.29
C LEU A 679 -4.09 52.42 -30.28
N SER A 680 -4.76 52.54 -31.43
CA SER A 680 -4.60 51.64 -32.58
C SER A 680 -3.87 52.38 -33.71
N ASP A 681 -3.19 51.62 -34.56
CA ASP A 681 -2.66 52.14 -35.82
C ASP A 681 -3.82 52.52 -36.77
N LYS A 682 -3.54 53.39 -37.76
CA LYS A 682 -4.49 53.80 -38.80
C LYS A 682 -4.11 53.17 -40.14
N ALA A 683 -5.10 52.71 -40.91
CA ALA A 683 -4.86 52.30 -42.29
C ALA A 683 -4.65 53.52 -43.19
N ARG A 684 -3.74 53.40 -44.16
CA ARG A 684 -3.49 54.40 -45.20
C ARG A 684 -3.70 53.79 -46.57
N LEU A 685 -4.52 54.42 -47.41
CA LEU A 685 -4.76 54.00 -48.78
C LEU A 685 -3.66 54.57 -49.68
N GLU A 686 -2.96 53.70 -50.40
CA GLU A 686 -1.84 54.10 -51.26
C GLU A 686 -2.25 54.23 -52.74
N LYS A 687 -3.27 53.46 -53.17
CA LYS A 687 -3.70 53.46 -54.57
C LYS A 687 -5.12 52.91 -54.75
N VAL A 688 -5.86 53.49 -55.69
CA VAL A 688 -7.10 52.93 -56.29
C VAL A 688 -6.90 52.68 -57.78
N GLU A 689 -7.24 51.47 -58.25
CA GLU A 689 -7.16 51.07 -59.65
C GLU A 689 -8.48 50.48 -60.14
N VAL A 690 -8.86 50.77 -61.40
CA VAL A 690 -9.97 50.10 -62.08
C VAL A 690 -9.43 49.38 -63.30
N LYS A 691 -9.74 48.09 -63.44
CA LYS A 691 -9.18 47.21 -64.47
C LYS A 691 -10.29 46.54 -65.30
N LEU A 692 -10.06 46.38 -66.59
CA LEU A 692 -10.87 45.52 -67.48
C LEU A 692 -9.96 44.41 -68.02
N ASP A 693 -10.35 43.16 -67.80
CA ASP A 693 -9.57 41.97 -68.21
C ASP A 693 -8.08 42.03 -67.77
N GLY A 694 -7.83 42.62 -66.58
CA GLY A 694 -6.50 42.79 -66.00
C GLY A 694 -5.74 44.05 -66.44
N ASN A 695 -6.24 44.82 -67.41
CA ASN A 695 -5.61 46.05 -67.88
C ASN A 695 -6.16 47.29 -67.17
N LEU A 696 -5.29 48.22 -66.78
CA LEU A 696 -5.66 49.47 -66.12
C LEU A 696 -6.49 50.37 -67.05
N ILE A 697 -7.59 50.90 -66.53
CA ILE A 697 -8.47 51.85 -67.22
C ILE A 697 -8.33 53.21 -66.57
N THR A 698 -8.06 54.23 -67.39
CA THR A 698 -7.71 55.56 -66.90
C THR A 698 -8.81 56.60 -67.04
N ASN A 699 -9.75 56.45 -67.99
CA ASN A 699 -10.74 57.50 -68.29
C ASN A 699 -12.18 56.97 -68.45
N ASP A 700 -12.40 56.05 -69.40
CA ASP A 700 -13.74 55.68 -69.84
C ASP A 700 -14.11 54.23 -69.54
N LEU A 701 -15.29 54.02 -68.98
CA LEU A 701 -15.96 52.76 -68.77
C LEU A 701 -17.04 52.57 -69.85
N ASN A 702 -17.38 51.33 -70.18
CA ASN A 702 -18.40 51.00 -71.16
C ASN A 702 -19.58 50.33 -70.47
N ILE A 703 -20.81 50.69 -70.87
CA ILE A 703 -22.01 50.06 -70.34
C ILE A 703 -21.97 48.55 -70.59
N GLY A 704 -22.31 47.77 -69.56
CA GLY A 704 -22.40 46.31 -69.63
C GLY A 704 -21.06 45.57 -69.61
N LYS A 705 -19.92 46.26 -69.51
CA LYS A 705 -18.61 45.65 -69.23
C LYS A 705 -18.37 45.57 -67.73
N THR A 706 -17.79 44.47 -67.26
CA THR A 706 -17.48 44.26 -65.84
C THR A 706 -16.05 44.66 -65.57
N TYR A 707 -15.85 45.59 -64.65
CA TYR A 707 -14.56 46.12 -64.23
C TYR A 707 -14.19 45.63 -62.83
N THR A 708 -12.92 45.38 -62.57
CA THR A 708 -12.40 45.09 -61.23
C THR A 708 -11.86 46.39 -60.63
N ILE A 709 -12.44 46.81 -59.52
CA ILE A 709 -11.96 47.91 -58.69
C ILE A 709 -11.04 47.31 -57.62
N GLU A 710 -9.82 47.80 -57.50
CA GLU A 710 -8.81 47.29 -56.59
C GLU A 710 -8.16 48.44 -55.80
N GLY A 711 -8.03 48.25 -54.49
CA GLY A 711 -7.33 49.15 -53.59
C GLY A 711 -6.05 48.51 -53.05
N ASN A 712 -5.02 49.33 -52.85
CA ASN A 712 -3.83 48.93 -52.10
C ASN A 712 -3.67 49.87 -50.90
N ALA A 713 -3.77 49.31 -49.70
CA ALA A 713 -3.63 50.05 -48.46
C ALA A 713 -2.75 49.28 -47.46
N ILE A 714 -2.11 50.04 -46.58
CA ILE A 714 -1.21 49.52 -45.55
C ILE A 714 -1.76 49.81 -44.16
N SER A 715 -1.66 48.82 -43.27
CA SER A 715 -1.75 49.00 -41.82
C SER A 715 -1.00 47.89 -41.11
N LYS A 716 -0.48 48.16 -39.90
CA LYS A 716 0.25 47.14 -39.12
C LYS A 716 -0.62 45.95 -38.73
N ASN A 717 -1.92 46.15 -38.51
CA ASN A 717 -2.84 45.10 -38.07
C ASN A 717 -3.68 44.49 -39.21
N GLY A 718 -3.41 44.86 -40.47
CA GLY A 718 -4.24 44.54 -41.62
C GLY A 718 -5.32 45.59 -41.88
N VAL A 719 -5.89 45.57 -43.10
CA VAL A 719 -6.80 46.60 -43.59
C VAL A 719 -8.15 46.01 -43.93
N LEU A 720 -9.22 46.74 -43.60
CA LEU A 720 -10.57 46.48 -44.09
C LEU A 720 -10.92 47.52 -45.17
N TYR A 721 -11.49 47.05 -46.27
CA TYR A 721 -11.86 47.83 -47.46
C TYR A 721 -13.37 47.86 -47.64
N GLN A 722 -13.93 49.03 -47.87
CA GLN A 722 -15.33 49.27 -48.23
C GLN A 722 -15.37 49.99 -49.59
N PHE A 723 -16.29 49.59 -50.48
CA PHE A 723 -16.31 50.03 -51.87
C PHE A 723 -17.59 50.79 -52.18
N TRP A 724 -17.44 51.90 -52.91
CA TRP A 724 -18.52 52.83 -53.21
C TRP A 724 -18.51 53.23 -54.67
N VAL A 725 -19.70 53.52 -55.20
CA VAL A 725 -19.87 54.22 -56.47
C VAL A 725 -20.85 55.38 -56.29
N LYS A 726 -20.54 56.55 -56.86
CA LYS A 726 -21.45 57.69 -56.92
C LYS A 726 -21.87 57.92 -58.34
N ASP A 727 -23.17 57.97 -58.60
CA ASP A 727 -23.68 58.52 -59.86
C ASP A 727 -23.77 60.04 -59.71
N LEU A 728 -22.94 60.77 -60.47
CA LEU A 728 -22.88 62.22 -60.40
C LEU A 728 -24.10 62.89 -61.04
N SER A 729 -24.81 62.23 -61.95
CA SER A 729 -26.00 62.78 -62.60
C SER A 729 -27.17 62.96 -61.64
N ILE A 730 -27.26 62.10 -60.62
CA ILE A 730 -28.29 62.14 -59.56
C ILE A 730 -27.70 62.44 -58.18
N ASN A 731 -26.41 62.73 -58.11
CA ASN A 731 -25.64 63.03 -56.89
C ASN A 731 -25.85 62.00 -55.76
N SER A 732 -25.90 60.70 -56.09
CA SER A 732 -26.26 59.64 -55.16
C SER A 732 -25.15 58.59 -55.02
N TRP A 733 -24.85 58.20 -53.78
CA TRP A 733 -23.89 57.15 -53.45
C TRP A 733 -24.58 55.79 -53.33
N ALA A 734 -23.98 54.76 -53.90
CA ALA A 734 -24.32 53.37 -53.72
C ALA A 734 -23.11 52.61 -53.15
N MET A 735 -23.31 51.92 -52.04
CA MET A 735 -22.30 51.01 -51.47
C MET A 735 -22.28 49.72 -52.30
N LEU A 736 -21.12 49.39 -52.85
CA LEU A 736 -20.91 48.14 -53.58
C LEU A 736 -20.64 46.99 -52.61
N ARG A 737 -19.88 47.24 -51.55
CA ARG A 737 -19.63 46.29 -50.46
C ARG A 737 -19.20 47.01 -49.19
N ASP A 738 -19.69 46.53 -48.06
CA ASP A 738 -19.27 46.96 -46.73
C ASP A 738 -17.81 46.52 -46.41
N TYR A 739 -17.26 47.00 -45.29
CA TYR A 739 -15.89 46.71 -44.86
C TYR A 739 -15.59 45.20 -44.81
N GLY A 740 -14.57 44.78 -45.55
CA GLY A 740 -14.05 43.42 -45.54
C GLY A 740 -12.56 43.34 -45.93
N GLU A 741 -11.93 42.20 -45.72
CA GLU A 741 -10.47 42.05 -45.94
C GLU A 741 -10.07 42.04 -47.42
N SER A 742 -11.02 41.73 -48.32
CA SER A 742 -10.74 41.70 -49.76
C SER A 742 -10.45 43.10 -50.29
N ASN A 743 -9.33 43.26 -50.98
CA ASN A 743 -8.89 44.54 -51.53
C ASN A 743 -9.50 44.87 -52.90
N ASN A 744 -10.38 44.03 -53.44
CA ASN A 744 -11.02 44.26 -54.74
C ASN A 744 -12.50 43.86 -54.78
N ILE A 745 -13.20 44.37 -55.79
CA ILE A 745 -14.59 44.05 -56.14
C ILE A 745 -14.83 44.22 -57.64
N THR A 746 -15.88 43.60 -58.19
CA THR A 746 -16.32 43.84 -59.57
C THR A 746 -17.51 44.80 -59.65
N TYR A 747 -17.54 45.65 -60.68
CA TYR A 747 -18.61 46.60 -60.95
C TYR A 747 -18.94 46.63 -62.44
N THR A 748 -20.24 46.59 -62.77
CA THR A 748 -20.73 46.68 -64.15
C THR A 748 -21.65 47.89 -64.27
N PRO A 749 -21.20 49.00 -64.88
CA PRO A 749 -22.07 50.16 -65.06
C PRO A 749 -23.18 49.81 -66.06
N THR A 750 -24.41 50.16 -65.70
CA THR A 750 -25.62 49.85 -66.49
C THR A 750 -26.23 51.07 -67.17
N LYS A 751 -25.72 52.27 -66.87
CA LYS A 751 -26.17 53.53 -67.44
C LYS A 751 -24.97 54.42 -67.78
N GLY A 752 -25.06 55.14 -68.90
CA GLY A 752 -24.07 56.14 -69.27
C GLY A 752 -24.10 57.33 -68.32
N GLY A 753 -22.96 58.00 -68.13
CA GLY A 753 -22.84 59.14 -67.22
C GLY A 753 -21.49 59.21 -66.51
N GLN A 754 -21.33 60.22 -65.65
CA GLN A 754 -20.15 60.43 -64.82
C GLN A 754 -20.29 59.73 -63.47
N TYR A 755 -19.27 58.99 -63.05
CA TYR A 755 -19.28 58.27 -61.78
C TYR A 755 -18.00 58.50 -60.99
N LEU A 756 -18.12 58.59 -59.66
CA LEU A 756 -16.97 58.43 -58.75
C LEU A 756 -16.92 57.00 -58.25
N ILE A 757 -15.77 56.35 -58.40
CA ILE A 757 -15.49 55.04 -57.81
C ILE A 757 -14.60 55.27 -56.59
N GLY A 758 -15.02 54.75 -55.45
CA GLY A 758 -14.40 55.04 -54.15
C GLY A 758 -14.01 53.80 -53.37
N ILE A 759 -12.89 53.91 -52.65
CA ILE A 759 -12.48 52.94 -51.65
C ILE A 759 -12.28 53.66 -50.32
N HIS A 760 -12.89 53.13 -49.28
CA HIS A 760 -12.69 53.52 -47.90
C HIS A 760 -11.88 52.44 -47.20
N VAL A 761 -10.91 52.83 -46.37
CA VAL A 761 -10.10 51.89 -45.60
C VAL A 761 -10.08 52.24 -44.13
N LYS A 762 -9.93 51.21 -43.30
CA LYS A 762 -9.64 51.34 -41.87
C LYS A 762 -8.78 50.19 -41.39
N ASP A 763 -8.04 50.43 -40.31
CA ASP A 763 -7.31 49.41 -39.59
C ASP A 763 -8.28 48.36 -39.10
N LYS A 764 -7.93 47.09 -39.31
CA LYS A 764 -8.78 45.95 -38.93
C LYS A 764 -9.16 45.95 -37.44
N ASN A 765 -8.31 46.53 -36.60
CA ASN A 765 -8.46 46.60 -35.15
C ASN A 765 -8.82 48.02 -34.66
N GLY A 766 -9.01 48.97 -35.58
CA GLY A 766 -9.47 50.32 -35.28
C GLY A 766 -10.97 50.37 -35.01
N LYS A 767 -11.38 51.24 -34.07
CA LYS A 767 -12.81 51.53 -33.80
C LYS A 767 -13.35 52.71 -34.61
N GLU A 768 -12.48 53.45 -35.27
CA GLU A 768 -12.91 54.53 -36.16
C GLU A 768 -13.68 53.94 -37.36
N ASN A 769 -14.69 54.68 -37.81
CA ASN A 769 -15.52 54.23 -38.93
C ASN A 769 -14.78 54.34 -40.27
N LEU A 770 -13.69 55.11 -40.33
CA LEU A 770 -12.89 55.40 -41.52
C LEU A 770 -11.53 55.93 -41.07
N ASP A 771 -10.44 55.39 -41.61
CA ASP A 771 -9.10 55.96 -41.43
C ASP A 771 -8.65 56.79 -42.63
N ASP A 772 -8.92 56.31 -43.85
CA ASP A 772 -8.48 56.95 -45.10
C ASP A 772 -9.40 56.56 -46.28
N PHE A 773 -9.43 57.38 -47.33
CA PHE A 773 -10.26 57.14 -48.53
C PHE A 773 -9.74 57.83 -49.79
N GLU A 774 -10.13 57.30 -50.95
CA GLU A 774 -9.84 57.92 -52.25
C GLU A 774 -11.02 57.70 -53.22
N TYR A 775 -11.27 58.67 -54.09
CA TYR A 775 -12.31 58.65 -55.13
C TYR A 775 -11.70 58.98 -56.49
N VAL A 776 -12.01 58.18 -57.50
CA VAL A 776 -11.55 58.38 -58.89
C VAL A 776 -12.76 58.55 -59.80
N GLU A 777 -12.72 59.57 -60.68
CA GLU A 777 -13.79 59.87 -61.62
C GLU A 777 -13.65 59.11 -62.94
N TYR A 778 -14.76 58.59 -63.46
CA TYR A 778 -14.84 57.88 -64.73
C TYR A 778 -16.10 58.29 -65.53
N ASN A 779 -15.98 58.31 -66.86
CA ASN A 779 -17.13 58.47 -67.78
C ASN A 779 -17.63 57.11 -68.30
N VAL A 780 -18.94 56.88 -68.37
CA VAL A 780 -19.53 55.65 -68.94
C VAL A 780 -20.20 55.92 -70.30
N ILE A 781 -19.82 55.19 -71.37
CA ILE A 781 -20.29 55.39 -72.79
C ILE A 781 -21.06 54.18 -73.41
N GLU A 782 -21.88 54.42 -74.47
CA GLU A 782 -22.74 53.45 -75.22
C GLU A 782 -22.05 52.77 -76.44
N SER A 783 -22.54 51.60 -76.93
CA SER A 783 -21.92 50.76 -78.00
C SER A 783 -22.82 50.52 -79.24
N ASN A 784 -22.27 50.55 -80.47
CA ASN A 784 -22.95 50.35 -81.78
C ASN A 784 -23.21 48.87 -82.20
N ILE A 785 -22.97 47.89 -81.32
CA ILE A 785 -23.08 46.47 -81.64
C ILE A 785 -24.11 45.80 -80.73
N ASN A 786 -25.04 45.06 -81.34
CA ASN A 786 -26.04 44.27 -80.63
C ASN A 786 -25.68 42.78 -80.71
N TYR A 787 -25.60 42.13 -79.55
CA TYR A 787 -25.39 40.68 -79.44
C TYR A 787 -26.64 39.98 -78.95
N LYS A 788 -27.19 39.10 -79.77
CA LYS A 788 -28.16 38.07 -79.40
C LYS A 788 -27.41 36.76 -79.17
N LYS A 789 -27.80 36.01 -78.14
CA LYS A 789 -27.25 34.67 -77.86
C LYS A 789 -28.34 33.62 -78.15
N THR A 790 -28.01 32.61 -78.96
CA THR A 790 -28.88 31.45 -79.17
C THR A 790 -28.28 30.23 -78.48
N ASN A 791 -28.96 29.74 -77.45
CA ASN A 791 -28.52 28.59 -76.68
C ASN A 791 -28.92 27.27 -77.37
N TYR A 792 -27.98 26.34 -77.51
CA TYR A 792 -28.21 24.99 -78.02
C TYR A 792 -27.97 23.99 -76.89
N ASN A 793 -28.94 23.10 -76.68
CA ASN A 793 -28.86 22.04 -75.67
C ASN A 793 -28.03 20.84 -76.18
N ILE A 794 -26.79 21.12 -76.62
CA ILE A 794 -25.77 20.17 -77.06
C ILE A 794 -24.43 20.78 -76.71
N THR A 795 -23.48 19.97 -76.27
CA THR A 795 -22.11 20.42 -76.01
C THR A 795 -21.33 20.61 -77.32
N LEU A 796 -20.29 21.44 -77.29
CA LEU A 796 -19.42 21.65 -78.46
C LEU A 796 -18.80 20.33 -78.96
N ASP A 797 -18.40 19.43 -78.06
CA ASP A 797 -17.79 18.17 -78.44
C ASP A 797 -18.82 17.19 -79.04
N GLU A 798 -20.03 17.13 -78.49
CA GLU A 798 -21.12 16.31 -79.04
C GLU A 798 -21.48 16.74 -80.46
N ILE A 799 -21.60 18.05 -80.71
CA ILE A 799 -21.94 18.54 -82.04
C ILE A 799 -20.78 18.36 -83.02
N VAL A 800 -19.53 18.58 -82.61
CA VAL A 800 -18.35 18.29 -83.45
C VAL A 800 -18.33 16.82 -83.86
N ASN A 801 -18.63 15.89 -82.93
CA ASN A 801 -18.73 14.47 -83.25
C ASN A 801 -19.81 14.19 -84.30
N LYS A 802 -21.01 14.78 -84.16
CA LYS A 802 -22.08 14.66 -85.17
C LYS A 802 -21.62 15.20 -86.53
N GLN A 803 -20.94 16.34 -86.57
CA GLN A 803 -20.46 16.91 -87.84
C GLN A 803 -19.50 15.98 -88.58
N MET A 804 -18.70 15.19 -87.86
CA MET A 804 -17.78 14.23 -88.47
C MET A 804 -18.50 13.07 -89.20
N GLU A 805 -19.76 12.80 -88.88
CA GLU A 805 -20.58 11.80 -89.59
C GLU A 805 -20.97 12.28 -91.00
N ASN A 806 -20.97 13.59 -91.24
CA ASN A 806 -21.38 14.23 -92.50
C ASN A 806 -20.24 14.52 -93.47
N ARG A 807 -19.14 13.75 -93.38
CA ARG A 807 -17.97 13.84 -94.27
C ARG A 807 -17.40 15.26 -94.45
N PRO A 808 -17.08 15.99 -93.36
CA PRO A 808 -16.54 17.34 -93.47
C PRO A 808 -15.21 17.32 -94.22
N ALA A 809 -14.98 18.36 -95.02
CA ALA A 809 -13.81 18.49 -95.87
C ALA A 809 -12.91 19.64 -95.41
N TYR A 810 -11.59 19.44 -95.46
CA TYR A 810 -10.62 20.50 -95.22
C TYR A 810 -9.60 20.54 -96.36
N HIS A 811 -9.39 21.73 -96.93
CA HIS A 811 -8.44 21.94 -98.02
C HIS A 811 -7.02 21.94 -97.46
N THR A 812 -6.35 20.80 -97.58
CA THR A 812 -5.08 20.55 -96.90
C THR A 812 -3.93 20.82 -97.86
N TYR A 813 -2.98 21.65 -97.46
CA TYR A 813 -1.74 21.82 -98.21
C TYR A 813 -0.90 20.53 -98.11
N ILE A 814 -0.48 20.00 -99.25
CA ILE A 814 0.34 18.80 -99.36
C ILE A 814 1.76 19.21 -99.76
N PRO A 815 2.70 19.34 -98.81
CA PRO A 815 4.03 19.88 -99.09
C PRO A 815 4.78 19.11 -100.18
N GLU A 816 4.64 17.79 -100.19
CA GLU A 816 5.29 16.88 -101.15
C GLU A 816 4.83 17.10 -102.60
N LYS A 817 3.61 17.63 -102.79
CA LYS A 817 3.03 17.92 -104.11
C LYS A 817 3.01 19.42 -104.45
N ASN A 818 3.42 20.28 -103.50
CA ASN A 818 3.27 21.74 -103.57
C ASN A 818 1.88 22.19 -104.06
N THR A 819 0.84 21.49 -103.61
CA THR A 819 -0.55 21.76 -104.00
C THR A 819 -1.46 21.58 -102.81
N TYR A 820 -2.62 22.22 -102.87
CA TYR A 820 -3.69 21.92 -101.94
C TYR A 820 -4.58 20.80 -102.50
N GLU A 821 -5.09 19.96 -101.60
CA GLU A 821 -5.95 18.82 -101.93
C GLU A 821 -7.13 18.80 -100.94
N TRP A 822 -8.34 18.58 -101.44
CA TRP A 822 -9.51 18.39 -100.58
C TRP A 822 -9.40 17.04 -99.88
N ARG A 823 -9.57 17.03 -98.56
CA ARG A 823 -9.61 15.81 -97.75
C ARG A 823 -10.92 15.74 -96.99
N TYR A 824 -11.75 14.76 -97.35
CA TYR A 824 -13.03 14.48 -96.72
C TYR A 824 -12.83 13.44 -95.62
N ALA A 825 -13.18 13.75 -94.36
CA ALA A 825 -13.06 12.79 -93.27
C ALA A 825 -14.16 11.72 -93.38
N ILE A 826 -13.79 10.45 -93.52
CA ILE A 826 -14.74 9.35 -93.74
C ILE A 826 -14.36 8.14 -92.88
N ILE A 827 -15.34 7.60 -92.15
CA ILE A 827 -15.23 6.28 -91.53
C ILE A 827 -15.72 5.23 -92.53
N LYS A 828 -14.84 4.27 -92.88
CA LYS A 828 -15.17 3.16 -93.79
C LYS A 828 -14.87 1.85 -93.06
N ASN A 829 -15.88 0.98 -92.93
CA ASN A 829 -15.80 -0.31 -92.20
C ASN A 829 -15.25 -0.17 -90.77
N GLY A 830 -15.71 0.86 -90.04
CA GLY A 830 -15.28 1.12 -88.66
C GLY A 830 -13.89 1.75 -88.51
N LYS A 831 -13.17 2.00 -89.61
CA LYS A 831 -11.83 2.61 -89.60
C LYS A 831 -11.88 4.08 -90.02
N LYS A 832 -11.13 4.93 -89.32
CA LYS A 832 -10.99 6.36 -89.64
C LYS A 832 -10.05 6.57 -90.82
N GLY A 833 -10.37 7.54 -91.67
CA GLY A 833 -9.53 7.91 -92.79
C GLY A 833 -10.04 9.15 -93.50
N TYR A 834 -9.45 9.44 -94.65
CA TYR A 834 -9.90 10.54 -95.50
C TYR A 834 -10.04 10.06 -96.95
N SER A 835 -10.81 10.78 -97.75
CA SER A 835 -10.87 10.60 -99.20
C SER A 835 -10.57 11.91 -99.92
N THR A 836 -10.06 11.84 -101.13
CA THR A 836 -9.85 13.02 -101.99
C THR A 836 -11.10 13.44 -102.76
N ASP A 837 -12.18 12.66 -102.62
CA ASP A 837 -13.50 12.89 -103.19
C ASP A 837 -14.60 12.68 -102.15
N ILE A 838 -15.72 13.39 -102.29
CA ILE A 838 -16.85 13.32 -101.34
C ILE A 838 -17.53 11.95 -101.30
N ASN A 839 -17.47 11.18 -102.39
CA ASN A 839 -18.12 9.88 -102.50
C ASN A 839 -17.36 8.78 -101.76
N GLY A 840 -16.09 9.01 -101.40
CA GLY A 840 -15.25 8.05 -100.69
C GLY A 840 -14.63 6.98 -101.59
N VAL A 841 -14.46 7.29 -102.89
CA VAL A 841 -13.86 6.40 -103.89
C VAL A 841 -12.37 6.24 -103.61
N ASN A 842 -11.65 7.34 -103.43
CA ASN A 842 -10.21 7.40 -103.20
C ASN A 842 -9.86 7.43 -101.70
N TRP A 843 -10.48 6.54 -100.93
CA TRP A 843 -10.35 6.54 -99.47
C TRP A 843 -9.02 5.93 -99.00
N VAL A 844 -8.36 6.61 -98.07
CA VAL A 844 -7.10 6.22 -97.43
C VAL A 844 -7.30 6.16 -95.91
N GLN A 845 -6.98 5.01 -95.30
CA GLN A 845 -7.01 4.86 -93.84
C GLN A 845 -5.93 5.76 -93.20
N SER A 846 -6.34 6.66 -92.32
CA SER A 846 -5.42 7.53 -91.56
C SER A 846 -6.17 8.22 -90.42
N ASP A 847 -5.99 7.70 -89.21
CA ASP A 847 -6.57 8.27 -87.99
C ASP A 847 -6.05 9.70 -87.76
N GLN A 848 -4.76 9.95 -88.03
CA GLN A 848 -4.14 11.27 -87.88
C GLN A 848 -4.82 12.33 -88.77
N GLN A 849 -5.08 12.01 -90.04
CA GLN A 849 -5.74 12.95 -90.95
C GLN A 849 -7.21 13.16 -90.58
N TYR A 850 -7.90 12.10 -90.17
CA TYR A 850 -9.27 12.20 -89.68
C TYR A 850 -9.37 13.10 -88.44
N ASP A 851 -8.49 12.89 -87.45
CA ASP A 851 -8.47 13.66 -86.21
C ASP A 851 -7.98 15.10 -86.44
N TYR A 852 -7.09 15.34 -87.42
CA TYR A 852 -6.72 16.70 -87.85
C TYR A 852 -7.92 17.46 -88.43
N ILE A 853 -8.66 16.85 -89.36
CA ILE A 853 -9.90 17.44 -89.91
C ILE A 853 -10.90 17.69 -88.76
N LYS A 854 -11.04 16.75 -87.82
CA LYS A 854 -11.87 16.93 -86.62
C LYS A 854 -11.43 18.11 -85.76
N SER A 855 -10.14 18.32 -85.57
CA SER A 855 -9.64 19.50 -84.84
C SER A 855 -9.98 20.80 -85.57
N LYS A 856 -9.93 20.81 -86.91
CA LYS A 856 -10.34 21.96 -87.71
C LYS A 856 -11.84 22.21 -87.63
N VAL A 857 -12.67 21.16 -87.63
CA VAL A 857 -14.10 21.28 -87.34
C VAL A 857 -14.31 21.97 -85.99
N LYS A 858 -13.66 21.48 -84.92
CA LYS A 858 -13.77 22.09 -83.58
C LYS A 858 -13.31 23.56 -83.57
N GLU A 859 -12.20 23.87 -84.22
CA GLU A 859 -11.61 25.22 -84.29
C GLU A 859 -12.57 26.24 -84.92
N TYR A 860 -13.11 25.93 -86.10
CA TYR A 860 -13.99 26.85 -86.85
C TYR A 860 -15.44 26.83 -86.38
N MET A 861 -15.86 25.74 -85.73
CA MET A 861 -17.19 25.65 -85.14
C MET A 861 -17.27 26.32 -83.76
N ASN A 862 -16.18 26.43 -83.00
CA ASN A 862 -16.25 27.00 -81.65
C ASN A 862 -16.54 28.52 -81.67
N PRO A 863 -17.69 29.00 -81.14
CA PRO A 863 -18.03 30.41 -81.19
C PRO A 863 -17.07 31.31 -80.40
N THR A 864 -16.48 30.80 -79.32
CA THR A 864 -15.53 31.58 -78.49
C THR A 864 -14.23 31.91 -79.22
N ASN A 865 -13.81 31.03 -80.15
CA ASN A 865 -12.61 31.27 -80.97
C ASN A 865 -12.86 32.36 -82.02
N GLN A 866 -14.12 32.59 -82.38
CA GLN A 866 -14.48 33.36 -83.58
C GLN A 866 -15.08 34.72 -83.22
N ILE A 867 -15.74 34.85 -82.06
CA ILE A 867 -16.41 36.10 -81.66
C ILE A 867 -15.42 37.24 -81.37
N TYR A 868 -14.19 36.92 -80.98
CA TYR A 868 -13.12 37.90 -80.76
C TYR A 868 -12.18 38.02 -81.97
N ASP A 869 -12.37 37.21 -83.00
CA ASP A 869 -11.62 37.37 -84.24
C ASP A 869 -12.16 38.55 -85.05
N SER A 870 -11.26 39.41 -85.51
CA SER A 870 -11.59 40.66 -86.21
C SER A 870 -12.40 40.43 -87.50
N ILE A 871 -12.30 39.23 -88.08
CA ILE A 871 -13.00 38.81 -89.30
C ILE A 871 -14.05 37.73 -88.96
N GLY A 872 -13.69 36.74 -88.15
CA GLY A 872 -14.51 35.58 -87.79
C GLY A 872 -15.84 35.95 -87.15
N GLN A 873 -15.93 37.04 -86.38
CA GLN A 873 -17.17 37.45 -85.71
C GLN A 873 -18.34 37.67 -86.69
N TYR A 874 -18.04 38.09 -87.93
CA TYR A 874 -19.05 38.39 -88.96
C TYR A 874 -19.78 37.14 -89.46
N GLN A 875 -19.34 35.94 -89.08
CA GLN A 875 -20.08 34.72 -89.41
C GLN A 875 -21.37 34.60 -88.58
N PHE A 876 -21.44 35.34 -87.47
CA PHE A 876 -22.61 35.47 -86.61
C PHE A 876 -23.51 36.65 -87.00
N LEU A 877 -23.13 37.43 -88.01
CA LEU A 877 -23.94 38.56 -88.48
C LEU A 877 -25.30 38.04 -88.95
N GLN A 878 -26.37 38.68 -88.47
CA GLN A 878 -27.72 38.36 -88.88
C GLN A 878 -27.92 38.72 -90.37
N LEU A 879 -28.27 37.70 -91.16
CA LEU A 879 -28.47 37.78 -92.60
C LEU A 879 -29.93 38.01 -92.99
N SER A 880 -30.88 37.98 -92.05
CA SER A 880 -32.24 38.45 -92.33
C SER A 880 -32.26 39.97 -92.52
N TYR A 881 -33.23 40.48 -93.26
CA TYR A 881 -33.31 41.91 -93.54
C TYR A 881 -33.58 42.72 -92.28
N TYR A 882 -32.81 43.79 -92.12
CA TYR A 882 -33.14 44.94 -91.31
C TYR A 882 -32.56 46.19 -91.99
N GLU A 883 -33.08 47.36 -91.66
CA GLU A 883 -32.62 48.60 -92.26
C GLU A 883 -31.26 49.00 -91.67
N CYS A 884 -30.19 48.59 -92.35
CA CYS A 884 -28.80 48.71 -91.85
C CYS A 884 -27.90 49.60 -92.69
N THR A 885 -28.33 50.00 -93.89
CA THR A 885 -27.51 50.76 -94.84
C THR A 885 -28.38 51.50 -95.84
N THR A 886 -27.80 52.50 -96.52
CA THR A 886 -28.46 53.26 -97.57
C THR A 886 -27.99 52.87 -98.97
N ALA A 887 -28.81 53.14 -99.98
CA ALA A 887 -28.44 52.89 -101.37
C ALA A 887 -27.15 53.63 -101.77
N GLN A 888 -26.92 54.82 -101.22
CA GLN A 888 -25.69 55.59 -101.47
C GLN A 888 -24.45 54.85 -100.95
N GLN A 889 -24.50 54.31 -99.73
CA GLN A 889 -23.36 53.59 -99.15
C GLN A 889 -23.08 52.30 -99.92
N LEU A 890 -24.11 51.54 -100.30
CA LEU A 890 -23.94 50.36 -101.15
C LEU A 890 -23.44 50.69 -102.56
N ASN A 891 -23.89 51.80 -103.15
CA ASN A 891 -23.39 52.25 -104.45
C ASN A 891 -21.91 52.61 -104.42
N ASN A 892 -21.40 53.12 -103.28
CA ASN A 892 -19.97 53.32 -103.10
C ASN A 892 -19.22 51.97 -103.13
N ALA A 893 -19.73 50.94 -102.44
CA ALA A 893 -19.18 49.59 -102.46
C ALA A 893 -19.24 48.91 -103.84
N LEU A 894 -20.23 49.27 -104.65
CA LEU A 894 -20.46 48.72 -105.99
C LEU A 894 -19.77 49.51 -107.12
N LYS A 895 -19.04 50.59 -106.81
CA LYS A 895 -18.35 51.41 -107.81
C LYS A 895 -17.29 50.59 -108.58
N GLY A 896 -17.33 50.63 -109.91
CA GLY A 896 -16.45 49.86 -110.79
C GLY A 896 -16.66 48.35 -110.76
N LYS A 897 -17.80 47.84 -110.23
CA LYS A 897 -18.11 46.41 -110.09
C LYS A 897 -18.97 45.87 -111.25
N GLY A 898 -18.62 46.26 -112.48
CA GLY A 898 -19.26 45.77 -113.70
C GLY A 898 -20.77 46.01 -113.70
N VAL A 899 -21.55 44.98 -114.03
CA VAL A 899 -23.03 45.08 -114.12
C VAL A 899 -23.71 45.42 -112.80
N LEU A 900 -23.00 45.31 -111.67
CA LEU A 900 -23.52 45.59 -110.33
C LEU A 900 -23.41 47.07 -109.96
N GLU A 901 -22.65 47.88 -110.72
CA GLU A 901 -22.47 49.29 -110.43
C GLU A 901 -23.82 50.04 -110.46
N GLY A 902 -24.05 50.87 -109.43
CA GLY A 902 -25.29 51.64 -109.27
C GLY A 902 -26.52 50.83 -108.81
N LYS A 903 -26.38 49.54 -108.51
CA LYS A 903 -27.49 48.64 -108.13
C LYS A 903 -27.79 48.60 -106.63
N GLY A 904 -27.26 49.52 -105.83
CA GLY A 904 -27.44 49.55 -104.38
C GLY A 904 -28.90 49.55 -103.92
N GLN A 905 -29.78 50.34 -104.56
CA GLN A 905 -31.22 50.33 -104.27
C GLN A 905 -31.86 48.98 -104.64
N VAL A 906 -31.47 48.38 -105.77
CA VAL A 906 -32.00 47.08 -106.21
C VAL A 906 -31.65 45.97 -105.22
N PHE A 907 -30.45 45.99 -104.65
CA PHE A 907 -30.06 45.08 -103.56
C PHE A 907 -30.84 45.31 -102.27
N ILE A 908 -31.14 46.57 -101.92
CA ILE A 908 -32.00 46.89 -100.77
C ILE A 908 -33.42 46.38 -100.99
N ASP A 909 -33.99 46.64 -102.16
CA ASP A 909 -35.35 46.19 -102.52
C ASP A 909 -35.44 44.66 -102.53
N ALA A 910 -34.47 43.99 -103.17
CA ALA A 910 -34.38 42.54 -103.20
C ALA A 910 -34.23 41.94 -101.80
N GLY A 911 -33.41 42.57 -100.96
CA GLY A 911 -33.22 42.20 -99.56
C GLY A 911 -34.50 42.36 -98.75
N LYS A 912 -35.20 43.49 -98.91
CA LYS A 912 -36.47 43.76 -98.22
C LYS A 912 -37.57 42.79 -98.64
N GLU A 913 -37.74 42.58 -99.96
CA GLU A 913 -38.74 41.65 -100.52
C GLU A 913 -38.48 40.20 -100.09
N SER A 914 -37.21 39.80 -100.00
CA SER A 914 -36.83 38.43 -99.69
C SER A 914 -36.46 38.21 -98.22
N ASN A 915 -36.54 39.23 -97.35
CA ASN A 915 -36.02 39.21 -95.99
C ASN A 915 -34.56 38.71 -95.89
N VAL A 916 -33.67 39.30 -96.67
CA VAL A 916 -32.22 39.03 -96.70
C VAL A 916 -31.44 40.35 -96.57
N SER A 917 -30.32 40.32 -95.85
CA SER A 917 -29.44 41.46 -95.63
C SER A 917 -28.87 41.97 -96.97
N PRO A 918 -29.03 43.26 -97.30
CA PRO A 918 -28.51 43.81 -98.55
C PRO A 918 -26.98 43.84 -98.58
N ILE A 919 -26.33 43.96 -97.41
CA ILE A 919 -24.86 43.87 -97.27
C ILE A 919 -24.39 42.47 -97.68
N TYR A 920 -25.08 41.43 -97.22
CA TYR A 920 -24.77 40.05 -97.57
C TYR A 920 -25.00 39.77 -99.05
N LEU A 921 -26.14 40.22 -99.62
CA LEU A 921 -26.42 40.03 -101.04
C LEU A 921 -25.35 40.68 -101.92
N VAL A 922 -24.90 41.89 -101.58
CA VAL A 922 -23.80 42.57 -102.30
C VAL A 922 -22.51 41.77 -102.18
N ALA A 923 -22.12 41.37 -100.97
CA ALA A 923 -20.89 40.61 -100.75
C ALA A 923 -20.89 39.27 -101.51
N HIS A 924 -22.03 38.57 -101.50
CA HIS A 924 -22.21 37.29 -102.20
C HIS A 924 -22.17 37.48 -103.73
N ALA A 925 -22.91 38.45 -104.27
CA ALA A 925 -22.89 38.73 -105.70
C ALA A 925 -21.50 39.14 -106.20
N LEU A 926 -20.75 39.94 -105.44
CA LEU A 926 -19.39 40.34 -105.80
C LEU A 926 -18.44 39.13 -105.88
N LEU A 927 -18.60 38.16 -104.99
CA LEU A 927 -17.80 36.94 -105.00
C LEU A 927 -18.14 36.07 -106.22
N GLU A 928 -19.42 35.72 -106.40
CA GLU A 928 -19.87 34.78 -107.44
C GLU A 928 -19.66 35.28 -108.87
N THR A 929 -19.65 36.61 -109.05
CA THR A 929 -19.53 37.21 -110.39
C THR A 929 -18.14 37.73 -110.71
N GLY A 930 -17.17 37.56 -109.82
CA GLY A 930 -15.86 38.20 -109.95
C GLY A 930 -15.98 39.71 -110.11
N ASN A 931 -16.58 40.38 -109.12
CA ASN A 931 -16.89 41.82 -109.14
C ASN A 931 -17.80 42.24 -110.31
N GLY A 932 -18.79 41.44 -110.68
CA GLY A 932 -19.79 41.76 -111.71
C GLY A 932 -19.28 41.63 -113.15
N THR A 933 -18.18 40.90 -113.38
CA THR A 933 -17.50 40.86 -114.69
C THR A 933 -17.48 39.49 -115.37
N SER A 934 -17.96 38.43 -114.68
CA SER A 934 -18.05 37.08 -115.24
C SER A 934 -19.00 37.02 -116.44
N THR A 935 -18.85 35.99 -117.28
CA THR A 935 -19.69 35.79 -118.48
C THR A 935 -21.18 35.69 -118.12
N LEU A 936 -21.52 34.93 -117.08
CA LEU A 936 -22.90 34.80 -116.58
C LEU A 936 -23.46 36.13 -116.03
N ALA A 937 -22.61 36.97 -115.44
CA ALA A 937 -23.02 38.27 -114.92
C ALA A 937 -23.20 39.31 -116.03
N LYS A 938 -22.39 39.27 -117.09
CA LYS A 938 -22.54 40.13 -118.27
C LYS A 938 -23.74 39.75 -119.14
N GLY A 939 -24.19 38.51 -119.02
CA GLY A 939 -25.36 37.95 -119.66
C GLY A 939 -25.02 36.98 -120.79
N VAL A 940 -25.84 35.94 -120.94
CA VAL A 940 -25.69 34.90 -121.96
C VAL A 940 -26.99 34.82 -122.76
N VAL A 941 -26.92 34.65 -124.08
CA VAL A 941 -28.13 34.48 -124.91
C VAL A 941 -28.57 33.02 -124.87
N VAL A 942 -29.77 32.78 -124.36
CA VAL A 942 -30.43 31.47 -124.35
C VAL A 942 -31.80 31.63 -125.03
N ASN A 943 -32.08 30.83 -126.07
CA ASN A 943 -33.33 30.88 -126.83
C ASN A 943 -33.78 32.30 -127.24
N GLY A 944 -32.84 33.12 -127.73
CA GLY A 944 -33.10 34.48 -128.22
C GLY A 944 -33.27 35.55 -127.15
N LYS A 945 -33.12 35.24 -125.85
CA LYS A 945 -33.13 36.23 -124.76
C LYS A 945 -31.80 36.24 -124.01
N THR A 946 -31.32 37.43 -123.68
CA THR A 946 -30.18 37.59 -122.76
C THR A 946 -30.64 37.33 -121.33
N VAL A 947 -29.94 36.45 -120.63
CA VAL A 947 -30.21 36.08 -119.23
C VAL A 947 -28.99 36.34 -118.36
N TYR A 948 -29.23 36.70 -117.11
CA TYR A 948 -28.21 37.09 -116.15
C TYR A 948 -28.23 36.18 -114.93
N ASN A 949 -27.07 35.81 -114.41
CA ASN A 949 -26.96 35.04 -113.17
C ASN A 949 -25.85 35.64 -112.30
N LEU A 950 -26.26 36.18 -111.14
CA LEU A 950 -25.38 36.98 -110.28
C LEU A 950 -24.97 36.28 -108.99
N PHE A 951 -25.40 35.03 -108.80
CA PHE A 951 -25.14 34.24 -107.59
C PHE A 951 -24.72 32.80 -107.92
N GLY A 952 -24.36 32.52 -109.19
CA GLY A 952 -23.92 31.18 -109.61
C GLY A 952 -25.00 30.09 -109.52
N ILE A 953 -26.28 30.43 -109.42
CA ILE A 953 -27.35 29.46 -109.12
C ILE A 953 -27.59 28.56 -110.33
N GLY A 954 -27.51 27.25 -110.14
CA GLY A 954 -27.69 26.27 -111.22
C GLY A 954 -26.49 26.13 -112.16
N ALA A 955 -25.37 26.79 -111.88
CA ALA A 955 -24.10 26.57 -112.58
C ALA A 955 -23.41 25.33 -112.01
N VAL A 956 -23.29 24.26 -112.81
CA VAL A 956 -22.60 23.03 -112.40
C VAL A 956 -21.17 23.03 -112.90
N ASP A 957 -20.21 22.48 -112.14
CA ASP A 957 -18.77 22.56 -112.45
C ASP A 957 -18.38 22.07 -113.86
N SER A 958 -19.12 21.10 -114.41
CA SER A 958 -18.86 20.53 -115.74
C SER A 958 -19.30 21.44 -116.90
N ASP A 959 -20.26 22.33 -116.67
CA ASP A 959 -20.78 23.29 -117.65
C ASP A 959 -21.42 24.50 -116.91
N PRO A 960 -20.61 25.34 -116.25
CA PRO A 960 -21.14 26.37 -115.36
C PRO A 960 -21.88 27.46 -116.15
N ILE A 961 -21.39 27.79 -117.35
CA ILE A 961 -22.00 28.82 -118.20
C ILE A 961 -23.29 28.29 -118.83
N GLY A 962 -23.30 27.08 -119.40
CA GLY A 962 -24.48 26.52 -120.06
C GLY A 962 -25.61 26.23 -119.07
N GLN A 963 -25.34 25.53 -117.97
CA GLN A 963 -26.38 25.22 -116.98
C GLN A 963 -26.83 26.46 -116.20
N GLY A 964 -25.89 27.34 -115.82
CA GLY A 964 -26.21 28.55 -115.07
C GLY A 964 -27.06 29.54 -115.88
N SER A 965 -26.82 29.65 -117.19
CA SER A 965 -27.64 30.48 -118.09
C SER A 965 -28.99 29.82 -118.41
N LYS A 966 -29.03 28.50 -118.61
CA LYS A 966 -30.29 27.76 -118.77
C LYS A 966 -31.21 27.95 -117.55
N TYR A 967 -30.67 27.80 -116.34
CA TYR A 967 -31.43 28.01 -115.11
C TYR A 967 -31.94 29.46 -115.02
N ALA A 968 -31.09 30.44 -115.33
CA ALA A 968 -31.49 31.85 -115.35
C ALA A 968 -32.63 32.13 -116.36
N TYR A 969 -32.65 31.46 -117.51
CA TYR A 969 -33.75 31.53 -118.47
C TYR A 969 -35.05 30.95 -117.91
N GLU A 970 -34.99 29.77 -117.29
CA GLU A 970 -36.14 29.11 -116.66
C GLU A 970 -36.74 29.94 -115.51
N GLN A 971 -35.90 30.68 -114.77
CA GLN A 971 -36.32 31.57 -113.71
C GLN A 971 -36.72 32.99 -114.19
N GLY A 972 -36.61 33.28 -115.49
CA GLY A 972 -37.01 34.56 -116.07
C GLY A 972 -36.07 35.74 -115.77
N TRP A 973 -34.79 35.48 -115.54
CA TRP A 973 -33.79 36.50 -115.18
C TRP A 973 -33.26 37.27 -116.40
N PHE A 974 -34.16 37.95 -117.10
CA PHE A 974 -33.87 38.66 -118.35
C PHE A 974 -33.24 40.05 -118.17
N SER A 975 -32.96 40.46 -116.93
CA SER A 975 -32.21 41.67 -116.61
C SER A 975 -31.37 41.45 -115.35
N VAL A 976 -30.34 42.28 -115.16
CA VAL A 976 -29.52 42.28 -113.94
C VAL A 976 -30.39 42.44 -112.69
N ASP A 977 -31.37 43.36 -112.70
CA ASP A 977 -32.24 43.61 -111.56
C ASP A 977 -33.13 42.41 -111.22
N LEU A 978 -33.68 41.74 -112.25
CA LEU A 978 -34.44 40.50 -112.07
C LEU A 978 -33.56 39.36 -111.54
N ALA A 979 -32.30 39.28 -111.96
CA ALA A 979 -31.35 38.31 -111.44
C ALA A 979 -30.98 38.59 -109.97
N ILE A 980 -30.82 39.86 -109.57
CA ILE A 980 -30.60 40.24 -108.16
C ILE A 980 -31.78 39.79 -107.30
N LYS A 981 -33.01 40.18 -107.70
CA LYS A 981 -34.25 39.83 -106.96
C LYS A 981 -34.49 38.32 -106.92
N GLY A 982 -34.34 37.64 -108.06
CA GLY A 982 -34.54 36.21 -108.18
C GLY A 982 -33.53 35.39 -107.37
N GLY A 983 -32.26 35.79 -107.39
CA GLY A 983 -31.23 35.15 -106.57
C GLY A 983 -31.43 35.38 -105.07
N ALA A 984 -31.81 36.59 -104.66
CA ALA A 984 -32.16 36.88 -103.26
C ALA A 984 -33.33 36.00 -102.76
N LYS A 985 -34.36 35.81 -103.60
CA LYS A 985 -35.50 34.93 -103.30
C LYS A 985 -35.07 33.46 -103.16
N TRP A 986 -34.16 33.01 -104.02
CA TRP A 986 -33.61 31.66 -103.95
C TRP A 986 -32.82 31.43 -102.65
N ILE A 987 -31.91 32.36 -102.30
CA ILE A 987 -31.14 32.30 -101.05
C ILE A 987 -32.07 32.34 -99.83
N SER A 988 -33.08 33.21 -99.86
CA SER A 988 -34.08 33.35 -98.80
C SER A 988 -34.85 32.06 -98.54
N SER A 989 -35.49 31.49 -99.56
CA SER A 989 -36.29 30.28 -99.43
C SER A 989 -35.45 29.02 -99.15
N GLY A 990 -34.21 29.01 -99.65
CA GLY A 990 -33.25 27.94 -99.40
C GLY A 990 -32.75 27.89 -97.95
N TYR A 991 -32.45 29.04 -97.34
CA TYR A 991 -31.72 29.08 -96.06
C TYR A 991 -32.33 30.04 -95.03
N ILE A 992 -32.30 31.34 -95.29
CA ILE A 992 -32.57 32.39 -94.28
C ILE A 992 -34.01 32.33 -93.77
N ASN A 993 -34.98 32.21 -94.68
CA ASN A 993 -36.41 32.14 -94.40
C ASN A 993 -36.98 30.75 -94.68
N ASN A 994 -36.12 29.72 -94.76
CA ASN A 994 -36.58 28.36 -94.92
C ASN A 994 -37.50 27.97 -93.75
N ALA A 995 -38.70 27.47 -94.05
CA ALA A 995 -39.73 27.19 -93.05
C ALA A 995 -39.27 26.20 -91.97
N THR A 996 -38.35 25.28 -92.33
CA THR A 996 -37.85 24.22 -91.46
C THR A 996 -36.53 24.60 -90.79
N TYR A 997 -35.54 25.10 -91.55
CA TYR A 997 -34.16 25.23 -91.06
C TYR A 997 -33.78 26.60 -90.48
N LYS A 998 -34.38 27.70 -90.98
CA LYS A 998 -34.19 29.08 -90.48
C LYS A 998 -32.73 29.47 -90.20
N GLN A 999 -31.87 29.31 -91.20
CA GLN A 999 -30.43 29.55 -91.07
C GLN A 999 -30.09 30.99 -91.46
N ASP A 1000 -30.28 31.92 -90.52
CA ASP A 1000 -30.13 33.37 -90.70
C ASP A 1000 -28.73 33.92 -90.36
N THR A 1001 -27.71 33.07 -90.24
CA THR A 1001 -26.29 33.47 -90.14
C THR A 1001 -25.44 32.53 -90.99
N LEU A 1002 -24.27 32.99 -91.46
CA LEU A 1002 -23.33 32.11 -92.18
C LEU A 1002 -22.94 30.89 -91.34
N TYR A 1003 -22.80 31.10 -90.03
CA TYR A 1003 -22.57 30.02 -89.08
C TYR A 1003 -23.69 28.97 -89.11
N LYS A 1004 -24.96 29.40 -89.03
CA LYS A 1004 -26.11 28.48 -89.08
C LYS A 1004 -26.23 27.79 -90.44
N MET A 1005 -25.94 28.49 -91.53
CA MET A 1005 -25.90 27.91 -92.89
C MET A 1005 -24.84 26.81 -93.02
N ARG A 1006 -23.66 27.01 -92.42
CA ARG A 1006 -22.58 26.02 -92.46
C ARG A 1006 -22.81 24.84 -91.53
N TRP A 1007 -23.17 25.11 -90.28
CA TRP A 1007 -23.12 24.10 -89.21
C TRP A 1007 -24.49 23.53 -88.84
N ASN A 1008 -25.57 24.26 -89.10
CA ASN A 1008 -26.93 23.94 -88.69
C ASN A 1008 -27.02 23.37 -87.25
N PRO A 1009 -26.64 24.14 -86.22
CA PRO A 1009 -26.63 23.63 -84.85
C PRO A 1009 -28.00 23.19 -84.32
N SER A 1010 -29.10 23.71 -84.88
CA SER A 1010 -30.48 23.27 -84.58
C SER A 1010 -30.77 21.84 -85.06
N ASN A 1011 -30.19 21.44 -86.19
CA ASN A 1011 -30.31 20.09 -86.74
C ASN A 1011 -28.99 19.69 -87.42
N PRO A 1012 -27.98 19.26 -86.63
CA PRO A 1012 -26.63 18.97 -87.14
C PRO A 1012 -26.68 17.94 -88.27
N THR A 1013 -25.71 18.01 -89.20
CA THR A 1013 -25.59 17.16 -90.41
C THR A 1013 -26.67 17.33 -91.48
N VAL A 1014 -27.75 18.07 -91.20
CA VAL A 1014 -28.85 18.30 -92.15
C VAL A 1014 -28.72 19.68 -92.79
N HIS A 1015 -28.99 19.77 -94.10
CA HIS A 1015 -29.15 21.03 -94.84
C HIS A 1015 -28.04 22.05 -94.61
N GLN A 1016 -26.80 21.63 -94.84
CA GLN A 1016 -25.61 22.48 -94.72
C GLN A 1016 -25.19 23.01 -96.09
N TYR A 1017 -24.83 24.29 -96.15
CA TYR A 1017 -24.51 24.95 -97.42
C TYR A 1017 -23.26 24.39 -98.10
N ALA A 1018 -22.27 23.92 -97.32
CA ALA A 1018 -20.99 23.47 -97.84
C ALA A 1018 -20.36 22.38 -96.97
N THR A 1019 -19.52 21.55 -97.59
CA THR A 1019 -18.70 20.55 -96.87
C THR A 1019 -17.39 21.13 -96.33
N ASP A 1020 -16.89 22.22 -96.91
CA ASP A 1020 -15.67 22.91 -96.46
C ASP A 1020 -15.84 23.43 -95.03
N VAL A 1021 -15.04 22.92 -94.11
CA VAL A 1021 -14.99 23.35 -92.69
C VAL A 1021 -14.78 24.85 -92.54
N MET A 1022 -14.02 25.47 -93.45
CA MET A 1022 -13.73 26.90 -93.39
C MET A 1022 -14.75 27.78 -94.12
N TRP A 1023 -15.79 27.21 -94.74
CA TRP A 1023 -16.67 27.94 -95.66
C TRP A 1023 -17.20 29.26 -95.07
N ALA A 1024 -17.75 29.23 -93.86
CA ALA A 1024 -18.31 30.42 -93.21
C ALA A 1024 -17.24 31.48 -92.96
N TYR A 1025 -16.05 31.06 -92.49
CA TYR A 1025 -14.90 31.94 -92.26
C TYR A 1025 -14.36 32.53 -93.59
N ASN A 1026 -14.36 31.75 -94.66
CA ASN A 1026 -13.92 32.21 -95.97
C ASN A 1026 -14.89 33.25 -96.57
N GLN A 1027 -16.19 33.18 -96.23
CA GLN A 1027 -17.19 34.13 -96.72
C GLN A 1027 -17.09 35.52 -96.06
N VAL A 1028 -16.74 35.58 -94.77
CA VAL A 1028 -16.82 36.82 -93.99
C VAL A 1028 -15.83 37.90 -94.44
N GLY A 1029 -14.71 37.52 -95.06
CA GLY A 1029 -13.74 38.48 -95.59
C GLY A 1029 -14.36 39.42 -96.64
N ASN A 1030 -15.27 38.92 -97.49
CA ASN A 1030 -15.96 39.74 -98.48
C ASN A 1030 -17.07 40.60 -97.86
N ILE A 1031 -17.77 40.06 -96.87
CA ILE A 1031 -18.76 40.83 -96.09
C ILE A 1031 -18.05 42.01 -95.39
N LYS A 1032 -16.91 41.76 -94.77
CA LYS A 1032 -16.11 42.78 -94.08
C LYS A 1032 -15.64 43.88 -95.03
N LYS A 1033 -15.18 43.54 -96.23
CA LYS A 1033 -14.80 44.53 -97.25
C LYS A 1033 -15.96 45.45 -97.65
N VAL A 1034 -17.19 44.94 -97.69
CA VAL A 1034 -18.38 45.78 -97.95
C VAL A 1034 -18.67 46.65 -96.73
N ILE A 1035 -18.67 46.06 -95.52
CA ILE A 1035 -18.91 46.75 -94.25
C ILE A 1035 -17.93 47.91 -94.03
N ASP A 1036 -16.66 47.74 -94.37
CA ASP A 1036 -15.62 48.78 -94.21
C ASP A 1036 -15.85 50.03 -95.06
N GLN A 1037 -16.77 49.96 -96.03
CA GLN A 1037 -17.17 51.11 -96.84
C GLN A 1037 -18.47 51.78 -96.35
N LEU A 1038 -19.06 51.26 -95.27
CA LEU A 1038 -20.29 51.78 -94.67
C LEU A 1038 -19.95 52.59 -93.42
N GLN A 1039 -20.82 53.54 -93.07
CA GLN A 1039 -20.66 54.40 -91.90
C GLN A 1039 -21.91 54.34 -91.03
N ASN A 1040 -21.73 54.41 -89.70
CA ASN A 1040 -22.81 54.44 -88.70
C ASN A 1040 -23.81 53.27 -88.81
N VAL A 1041 -23.31 52.08 -89.17
CA VAL A 1041 -24.13 50.87 -89.27
C VAL A 1041 -24.23 50.21 -87.90
N VAL A 1042 -25.47 49.89 -87.49
CA VAL A 1042 -25.74 49.03 -86.34
C VAL A 1042 -25.66 47.58 -86.79
N PHE A 1043 -24.86 46.77 -86.09
CA PHE A 1043 -24.70 45.35 -86.41
C PHE A 1043 -25.42 44.48 -85.38
N ASN A 1044 -26.25 43.55 -85.89
CA ASN A 1044 -26.91 42.54 -85.08
C ASN A 1044 -26.20 41.19 -85.28
N PHE A 1045 -25.62 40.66 -84.22
CA PHE A 1045 -24.97 39.34 -84.21
C PHE A 1045 -25.82 38.34 -83.44
N ASP A 1046 -25.95 37.12 -83.96
CA ASP A 1046 -26.57 35.97 -83.27
C ASP A 1046 -25.49 34.91 -82.98
N VAL A 1047 -24.98 34.94 -81.74
CA VAL A 1047 -23.86 34.12 -81.28
C VAL A 1047 -24.38 32.79 -80.72
N PRO A 1048 -23.94 31.64 -81.25
CA PRO A 1048 -24.26 30.34 -80.68
C PRO A 1048 -23.65 30.18 -79.29
N VAL A 1049 -24.41 29.61 -78.37
CA VAL A 1049 -23.93 29.18 -77.05
C VAL A 1049 -24.24 27.70 -76.90
N TYR A 1050 -23.20 26.88 -76.80
CA TYR A 1050 -23.33 25.46 -76.51
C TYR A 1050 -23.42 25.22 -75.00
N LYS A 1051 -24.09 24.15 -74.60
CA LYS A 1051 -24.15 23.67 -73.22
C LYS A 1051 -22.75 23.28 -72.73
#